data_AF-W4PKI0-F1
#
_entry.id   AF-W4PKI0-F1
#
_cell.length_a   1.000
_cell.length_b   1.000
_cell.length_c   1.000
_cell.angle_alpha   90.00
_cell.angle_beta   90.00
_cell.angle_gamma   90.00
#
_symmetry.space_group_name_H-M   'P 1'
#
loop_
_entity.id
_entity.type
_entity.pdbx_description
1 polymer ?
#
loop_
_entity_poly.entity_id
_entity_poly.type
_entity_poly.pdbx_seq_one_letter_code
_entity_poly.pdbx_strand_id
1 'polypeptide(L)'
;MKLIRYFLFSLLSLLATNEVLACWGAWYTPDGYYMYRVHNIQPDPELAVEGYYPRAGKNCESWQKLTSSNIPLEDIYHVVYTMSLEEFESIYDNKGIVYENRFVNWITKKDTAILDFLLLAKTNEYIRLKRNSRWYYPSMKIGARMTIEEIAEKALSVDDERLRDRYLLQGVRALFSLAKYEECIDLWESEVSHLPEENLMRQLIHPYIAGAAFHVKRSEKALEYFAQLGDVKSMLFCAGRTGEELSTVDALEWVCEYAPNSSYISETLQSYVRKLEPLGRLYWDDEFEVTSEYNKLYSLCLKMARSSRSANPAMWYYTASFLADLNGEETKASYLLRLAEKSKSSDYIDESIQVFRIYLDAKLLPYNSSYENKLFSQLKWLDFKITNNMDEKVRQETARGYMLFNCRSYYYWNDMMRRILLAEVCPRMIKAGKTTRALQLANMADNSLLGLINRRELDGSVEVNDSCEYRPVVIYTMSEYRYSTDFNCHDYSNHFFEMIDSLGVNTAIKYVKDVRKPKSEFDRYLNARSYTGNDYLNDIIGTQCLRNMRYAEAVEYLGAVSEAYKNHHNVYMKYDPFGVKRTAIRVKTDFRYDFAREMLSLEQSIKLTTDPNRKAQLMVKYAIGLRNSFDFCWGLTQYYKGVNYWGQVCEKRDWSKDKYTIAAKNKVKQLVQLACDIVTDDEIAASIYYDLCNFKTIANNYPNTEFGKLVRGKCDNLYDYQEKILTLSSEDDSAV
;
A
#
# COMPACT_ATOMS: atom_id res chain seq x y z
N MET A 1 9.04 -19.46 -28.72
CA MET A 1 9.63 -20.34 -27.66
C MET A 1 9.87 -19.66 -26.31
N LYS A 2 10.01 -18.33 -26.19
CA LYS A 2 10.15 -17.64 -24.88
C LYS A 2 8.81 -17.45 -24.12
N LEU A 3 7.65 -17.42 -24.79
CA LEU A 3 6.33 -17.30 -24.14
C LEU A 3 5.86 -18.57 -23.41
N ILE A 4 6.27 -19.76 -23.88
CA ILE A 4 5.82 -21.04 -23.29
C ILE A 4 6.50 -21.30 -21.94
N ARG A 5 7.71 -20.77 -21.71
CA ARG A 5 8.39 -20.87 -20.41
C ARG A 5 7.70 -20.03 -19.32
N TYR A 6 7.20 -18.83 -19.63
CA TYR A 6 6.48 -18.01 -18.65
C TYR A 6 5.09 -18.59 -18.29
N PHE A 7 4.43 -19.25 -19.25
CA PHE A 7 3.19 -19.97 -19.00
C PHE A 7 3.40 -21.25 -18.15
N LEU A 8 4.48 -21.99 -18.39
CA LEU A 8 4.84 -23.19 -17.60
C LEU A 8 5.32 -22.85 -16.18
N PHE A 9 6.02 -21.73 -15.97
CA PHE A 9 6.36 -21.27 -14.61
C PHE A 9 5.12 -20.85 -13.82
N SER A 10 4.13 -20.23 -14.47
CA SER A 10 2.85 -19.86 -13.85
C SER A 10 1.98 -21.09 -13.53
N LEU A 11 2.05 -22.15 -14.36
CA LEU A 11 1.36 -23.42 -14.11
C LEU A 11 2.07 -24.30 -13.05
N LEU A 12 3.41 -24.25 -12.97
CA LEU A 12 4.16 -25.00 -11.96
C LEU A 12 4.11 -24.34 -10.58
N SER A 13 3.95 -23.01 -10.50
CA SER A 13 3.68 -22.31 -9.23
C SER A 13 2.28 -22.59 -8.67
N LEU A 14 1.34 -23.08 -9.50
CA LEU A 14 0.01 -23.52 -9.07
C LEU A 14 0.00 -24.98 -8.54
N LEU A 15 1.08 -25.74 -8.70
CA LEU A 15 1.12 -27.18 -8.40
C LEU A 15 2.04 -27.56 -7.23
N ALA A 16 2.58 -26.59 -6.49
CA ALA A 16 3.44 -26.86 -5.34
C ALA A 16 3.27 -25.83 -4.22
N THR A 17 2.04 -25.63 -3.72
CA THR A 17 1.82 -25.14 -2.36
C THR A 17 0.54 -25.78 -1.81
N ASN A 18 0.67 -26.57 -0.74
CA ASN A 18 -0.46 -26.90 0.14
C ASN A 18 -0.82 -25.63 0.93
N GLU A 19 -1.37 -24.62 0.25
CA GLU A 19 -1.84 -23.39 0.89
C GLU A 19 -3.36 -23.46 1.07
N VAL A 20 -3.79 -24.16 2.13
CA VAL A 20 -5.11 -23.94 2.71
C VAL A 20 -4.99 -22.69 3.59
N LEU A 21 -5.15 -21.52 2.97
CA LEU A 21 -5.11 -20.23 3.65
C LEU A 21 -6.50 -19.86 4.17
N ALA A 22 -6.68 -19.84 5.49
CA ALA A 22 -7.76 -19.09 6.12
C ALA A 22 -7.44 -17.57 6.18
N CYS A 23 -6.24 -17.13 5.76
CA CYS A 23 -5.83 -15.73 5.75
C CYS A 23 -5.12 -15.40 4.44
N TRP A 24 -5.57 -14.40 3.69
CA TRP A 24 -4.79 -13.85 2.56
C TRP A 24 -3.70 -12.93 3.13
N GLY A 25 -2.45 -12.99 2.65
CA GLY A 25 -1.37 -12.11 3.12
C GLY A 25 -1.27 -10.79 2.35
N ALA A 26 -0.70 -9.76 2.97
CA ALA A 26 -0.35 -8.51 2.29
C ALA A 26 0.73 -8.76 1.23
N TRP A 27 0.55 -8.25 0.01
CA TRP A 27 1.50 -8.43 -1.09
C TRP A 27 2.81 -7.65 -0.93
N TYR A 28 2.79 -6.58 -0.14
CA TYR A 28 3.94 -5.72 0.13
C TYR A 28 4.16 -5.61 1.64
N THR A 29 5.42 -5.49 2.06
CA THR A 29 5.79 -5.25 3.45
C THR A 29 5.63 -3.76 3.82
N PRO A 30 5.40 -3.41 5.10
CA PRO A 30 5.21 -2.03 5.53
C PRO A 30 6.41 -1.09 5.29
N ASP A 31 7.61 -1.61 5.07
CA ASP A 31 8.79 -0.82 4.66
C ASP A 31 8.64 -0.24 3.24
N GLY A 32 7.73 -0.77 2.42
CA GLY A 32 7.49 -0.35 1.04
C GLY A 32 6.61 0.87 0.83
N TYR A 33 6.09 1.48 1.90
CA TYR A 33 5.36 2.73 1.75
C TYR A 33 6.31 3.87 1.35
N TYR A 34 6.01 4.62 0.29
CA TYR A 34 6.85 5.74 -0.14
C TYR A 34 6.90 6.85 0.91
N MET A 35 8.06 7.03 1.55
CA MET A 35 8.26 8.07 2.57
C MET A 35 8.80 9.35 1.98
N TYR A 36 9.67 9.25 0.96
CA TYR A 36 10.31 10.43 0.42
C TYR A 36 9.28 11.29 -0.30
N ARG A 37 9.17 12.54 0.15
CA ARG A 37 8.35 13.55 -0.51
C ARG A 37 8.98 14.93 -0.43
N VAL A 38 9.05 15.61 -1.57
CA VAL A 38 9.54 16.99 -1.71
C VAL A 38 8.73 17.80 -2.73
N HIS A 39 7.86 17.15 -3.50
CA HIS A 39 6.99 17.77 -4.49
C HIS A 39 5.55 17.76 -4.00
N ASN A 40 4.92 18.93 -3.91
CA ASN A 40 3.50 19.07 -3.59
C ASN A 40 2.68 19.01 -4.90
N ILE A 41 1.73 18.07 -4.96
CA ILE A 41 0.86 17.84 -6.13
C ILE A 41 -0.41 18.72 -6.04
N GLN A 42 -0.68 19.36 -4.90
CA GLN A 42 -1.79 20.30 -4.79
C GLN A 42 -1.45 21.63 -5.50
N PRO A 43 -2.36 22.19 -6.32
CA PRO A 43 -2.14 23.47 -6.99
C PRO A 43 -1.96 24.60 -5.97
N ASP A 44 -1.20 25.62 -6.36
CA ASP A 44 -0.92 26.79 -5.54
C ASP A 44 -2.23 27.55 -5.24
N PRO A 45 -2.64 27.68 -3.96
CA PRO A 45 -3.89 28.33 -3.60
C PRO A 45 -3.91 29.86 -3.87
N GLU A 46 -2.77 30.50 -4.16
CA GLU A 46 -2.71 31.96 -4.40
C GLU A 46 -3.21 32.38 -5.79
N LEU A 47 -3.35 31.47 -6.76
CA LEU A 47 -3.90 31.75 -8.08
C LEU A 47 -5.28 31.11 -8.22
N ALA A 48 -6.33 31.85 -7.83
CA ALA A 48 -7.72 31.40 -7.78
C ALA A 48 -8.31 30.81 -9.09
N VAL A 49 -7.58 30.89 -10.20
CA VAL A 49 -7.99 30.38 -11.53
C VAL A 49 -6.84 29.58 -12.19
N GLU A 50 -6.17 28.72 -11.43
CA GLU A 50 -5.32 27.67 -12.01
C GLU A 50 -6.17 26.43 -12.32
N GLY A 51 -6.67 26.35 -13.57
CA GLY A 51 -7.36 25.15 -14.09
C GLY A 51 -6.37 24.13 -14.68
N TYR A 52 -6.81 23.33 -15.67
CA TYR A 52 -5.97 22.27 -16.29
C TYR A 52 -4.69 22.78 -16.99
N TYR A 53 -4.60 24.08 -17.29
CA TYR A 53 -3.50 24.69 -18.03
C TYR A 53 -2.51 25.38 -17.08
N PRO A 54 -1.24 24.94 -17.00
CA PRO A 54 -0.23 25.57 -16.15
C PRO A 54 -0.08 27.07 -16.45
N ARG A 55 0.03 27.90 -15.40
CA ARG A 55 0.19 29.38 -15.49
C ARG A 55 -1.01 30.12 -16.11
N ALA A 56 -2.17 29.46 -16.21
CA ALA A 56 -3.38 30.11 -16.72
C ALA A 56 -3.81 31.30 -15.86
N GLY A 57 -3.70 31.20 -14.53
CA GLY A 57 -3.98 32.30 -13.61
C GLY A 57 -3.14 33.54 -13.92
N LYS A 58 -1.80 33.38 -14.03
CA LYS A 58 -0.88 34.49 -14.39
C LYS A 58 -1.19 35.10 -15.75
N ASN A 59 -1.61 34.29 -16.74
CA ASN A 59 -2.03 34.82 -18.03
C ASN A 59 -3.34 35.61 -17.92
N CYS A 60 -4.30 35.14 -17.12
CA CYS A 60 -5.55 35.85 -16.86
C CYS A 60 -5.30 37.19 -16.17
N GLU A 61 -4.41 37.25 -15.18
CA GLU A 61 -3.97 38.50 -14.56
C GLU A 61 -3.30 39.45 -15.55
N SER A 62 -2.46 38.93 -16.45
CA SER A 62 -1.86 39.73 -17.53
C SER A 62 -2.92 40.31 -18.46
N TRP A 63 -3.93 39.54 -18.84
CA TRP A 63 -5.08 40.03 -19.60
C TRP A 63 -5.91 41.07 -18.85
N GLN A 64 -6.12 40.87 -17.55
CA GLN A 64 -6.84 41.80 -16.69
C GLN A 64 -6.11 43.14 -16.61
N LYS A 65 -4.77 43.12 -16.50
CA LYS A 65 -3.92 44.33 -16.54
C LYS A 65 -4.01 45.06 -17.88
N LEU A 66 -4.11 44.34 -18.99
CA LEU A 66 -4.26 44.92 -20.33
C LEU A 66 -5.67 45.47 -20.61
N THR A 67 -6.67 45.10 -19.80
CA THR A 67 -8.08 45.43 -20.06
C THR A 67 -8.71 46.25 -18.93
N SER A 68 -9.09 45.61 -17.82
CA SER A 68 -9.67 46.27 -16.64
C SER A 68 -9.66 45.36 -15.41
N SER A 69 -9.27 45.92 -14.26
CA SER A 69 -9.34 45.25 -12.95
C SER A 69 -10.77 44.90 -12.50
N ASN A 70 -11.79 45.45 -13.15
CA ASN A 70 -13.20 45.14 -12.84
C ASN A 70 -13.73 43.88 -13.56
N ILE A 71 -12.91 43.26 -14.42
CA ILE A 71 -13.24 42.03 -15.12
C ILE A 71 -12.78 40.85 -14.25
N PRO A 72 -13.68 39.93 -13.84
CA PRO A 72 -13.31 38.73 -13.09
C PRO A 72 -12.31 37.85 -13.85
N LEU A 73 -11.38 37.21 -13.13
CA LEU A 73 -10.40 36.32 -13.75
C LEU A 73 -11.07 35.08 -14.36
N GLU A 74 -12.19 34.65 -13.81
CA GLU A 74 -13.00 33.53 -14.29
C GLU A 74 -13.61 33.85 -15.66
N ASP A 75 -14.05 35.09 -15.87
CA ASP A 75 -14.58 35.55 -17.16
C ASP A 75 -13.49 35.53 -18.24
N ILE A 76 -12.27 35.95 -17.89
CA ILE A 76 -11.10 35.91 -18.78
C ILE A 76 -10.72 34.45 -19.06
N TYR A 77 -10.65 33.62 -18.03
CA TYR A 77 -10.29 32.22 -18.15
C TYR A 77 -11.26 31.46 -19.06
N HIS A 78 -12.56 31.71 -18.89
CA HIS A 78 -13.58 31.12 -19.74
C HIS A 78 -13.32 31.44 -21.23
N VAL A 79 -13.09 32.71 -21.55
CA VAL A 79 -12.87 33.15 -22.94
C VAL A 79 -11.54 32.65 -23.49
N VAL A 80 -10.46 32.70 -22.71
CA VAL A 80 -9.11 32.37 -23.18
C VAL A 80 -8.92 30.86 -23.28
N TYR A 81 -9.40 30.07 -22.32
CA TYR A 81 -9.05 28.65 -22.18
C TYR A 81 -10.17 27.66 -22.47
N THR A 82 -11.43 27.97 -22.16
CA THR A 82 -12.52 26.96 -22.26
C THR A 82 -13.46 27.18 -23.44
N MET A 83 -13.65 28.43 -23.87
CA MET A 83 -14.52 28.80 -24.99
C MET A 83 -13.95 28.24 -26.30
N SER A 84 -14.80 27.54 -27.06
CA SER A 84 -14.44 26.97 -28.35
C SER A 84 -14.19 28.02 -29.42
N LEU A 85 -13.58 27.62 -30.54
CA LEU A 85 -13.41 28.50 -31.70
C LEU A 85 -14.75 28.90 -32.30
N GLU A 86 -15.68 27.94 -32.44
CA GLU A 86 -17.01 28.18 -33.01
C GLU A 86 -17.83 29.20 -32.19
N GLU A 87 -17.80 29.10 -30.86
CA GLU A 87 -18.45 30.09 -29.98
C GLU A 87 -17.81 31.47 -30.12
N PHE A 88 -16.47 31.52 -30.24
CA PHE A 88 -15.75 32.77 -30.39
C PHE A 88 -15.97 33.43 -31.76
N GLU A 89 -16.06 32.65 -32.84
CA GLU A 89 -16.44 33.12 -34.18
C GLU A 89 -17.85 33.73 -34.16
N SER A 90 -18.80 33.11 -33.46
CA SER A 90 -20.15 33.67 -33.29
C SER A 90 -20.13 35.04 -32.61
N ILE A 91 -19.30 35.20 -31.57
CA ILE A 91 -19.09 36.50 -30.90
C ILE A 91 -18.46 37.51 -31.86
N TYR A 92 -17.50 37.07 -32.66
CA TYR A 92 -16.77 37.89 -33.63
C TYR A 92 -17.69 38.42 -34.74
N ASP A 93 -18.63 37.61 -35.23
CA ASP A 93 -19.57 38.00 -36.28
C ASP A 93 -20.70 38.89 -35.76
N ASN A 94 -21.01 38.81 -34.47
CA ASN A 94 -22.10 39.55 -33.83
C ASN A 94 -21.58 40.64 -32.86
N LYS A 95 -20.68 41.50 -33.36
CA LYS A 95 -20.14 42.63 -32.59
C LYS A 95 -21.27 43.63 -32.28
N GLY A 96 -21.61 43.80 -31.00
CA GLY A 96 -22.64 44.76 -30.56
C GLY A 96 -23.72 44.18 -29.65
N ILE A 97 -23.82 42.85 -29.55
CA ILE A 97 -24.68 42.17 -28.57
C ILE A 97 -24.10 42.34 -27.15
N VAL A 98 -24.97 42.40 -26.15
CA VAL A 98 -24.58 42.37 -24.73
C VAL A 98 -24.48 40.91 -24.31
N TYR A 99 -23.28 40.49 -23.93
CA TYR A 99 -23.02 39.13 -23.42
C TYR A 99 -23.06 39.12 -21.89
N GLU A 100 -23.21 37.96 -21.25
CA GLU A 100 -23.11 37.86 -19.79
C GLU A 100 -21.66 38.04 -19.31
N ASN A 101 -20.71 37.48 -20.06
CA ASN A 101 -19.28 37.55 -19.76
C ASN A 101 -18.73 38.98 -19.93
N ARG A 102 -18.14 39.53 -18.88
CA ARG A 102 -17.67 40.93 -18.84
C ARG A 102 -16.44 41.16 -19.71
N PHE A 103 -15.60 40.14 -19.87
CA PHE A 103 -14.44 40.22 -20.76
C PHE A 103 -14.88 40.31 -22.23
N VAL A 104 -15.83 39.48 -22.65
CA VAL A 104 -16.42 39.53 -24.02
C VAL A 104 -17.02 40.91 -24.32
N ASN A 105 -17.81 41.46 -23.40
CA ASN A 105 -18.38 42.80 -23.56
C ASN A 105 -17.32 43.88 -23.71
N TRP A 106 -16.19 43.73 -22.99
CA TRP A 106 -15.11 44.71 -23.03
C TRP A 106 -14.40 44.66 -24.39
N ILE A 107 -13.97 43.48 -24.84
CA ILE A 107 -13.20 43.33 -26.09
C ILE A 107 -14.05 43.62 -27.34
N THR A 108 -15.36 43.36 -27.31
CA THR A 108 -16.24 43.63 -28.46
C THR A 108 -16.61 45.11 -28.61
N LYS A 109 -16.54 45.90 -27.54
CA LYS A 109 -16.95 47.32 -27.54
C LYS A 109 -15.79 48.31 -27.49
N LYS A 110 -14.68 47.95 -26.84
CA LYS A 110 -13.60 48.89 -26.51
C LYS A 110 -12.29 48.62 -27.25
N ASP A 111 -11.99 47.37 -27.60
CA ASP A 111 -10.68 47.01 -28.14
C ASP A 111 -10.80 45.81 -29.09
N THR A 112 -11.07 46.13 -30.35
CA THR A 112 -11.18 45.13 -31.40
C THR A 112 -9.85 44.43 -31.71
N ALA A 113 -8.70 45.01 -31.33
CA ALA A 113 -7.40 44.38 -31.57
C ALA A 113 -7.18 43.14 -30.67
N ILE A 114 -7.64 43.16 -29.41
CA ILE A 114 -7.65 41.95 -28.56
C ILE A 114 -8.61 40.89 -29.13
N LEU A 115 -9.78 41.33 -29.60
CA LEU A 115 -10.75 40.43 -30.23
C LEU A 115 -10.16 39.74 -31.48
N ASP A 116 -9.48 40.50 -32.33
CA ASP A 116 -8.79 40.00 -33.53
C ASP A 116 -7.63 39.04 -33.18
N PHE A 117 -6.84 39.38 -32.16
CA PHE A 117 -5.77 38.51 -31.66
C PHE A 117 -6.33 37.18 -31.14
N LEU A 118 -7.37 37.21 -30.31
CA LEU A 118 -7.94 36.00 -29.71
C LEU A 118 -8.56 35.09 -30.78
N LEU A 119 -9.17 35.66 -31.83
CA LEU A 119 -9.63 34.88 -32.98
C LEU A 119 -8.44 34.18 -33.67
N LEU A 120 -7.34 34.90 -33.92
CA LEU A 120 -6.12 34.33 -34.51
C LEU A 120 -5.56 33.20 -33.64
N ALA A 121 -5.43 33.43 -32.33
CA ALA A 121 -4.89 32.46 -31.38
C ALA A 121 -5.74 31.18 -31.30
N LYS A 122 -7.08 31.31 -31.22
CA LYS A 122 -8.00 30.17 -31.21
C LYS A 122 -7.96 29.40 -32.54
N THR A 123 -7.89 30.12 -33.66
CA THR A 123 -7.75 29.49 -34.99
C THR A 123 -6.44 28.69 -35.07
N ASN A 124 -5.34 29.25 -34.58
CA ASN A 124 -4.04 28.59 -34.52
C ASN A 124 -4.10 27.30 -33.68
N GLU A 125 -4.65 27.37 -32.47
CA GLU A 125 -4.80 26.21 -31.59
C GLU A 125 -5.69 25.13 -32.21
N TYR A 126 -6.83 25.51 -32.81
CA TYR A 126 -7.73 24.59 -33.50
C TYR A 126 -7.01 23.83 -34.63
N ILE A 127 -6.32 24.54 -35.53
CA ILE A 127 -5.63 23.92 -36.67
C ILE A 127 -4.49 23.02 -36.20
N ARG A 128 -3.70 23.46 -35.22
CA ARG A 128 -2.61 22.67 -34.64
C ARG A 128 -3.12 21.38 -33.99
N LEU A 129 -4.24 21.44 -33.27
CA LEU A 129 -4.89 20.26 -32.70
C LEU A 129 -5.38 19.29 -33.79
N LYS A 130 -5.98 19.80 -34.87
CA LYS A 130 -6.41 18.95 -35.99
C LYS A 130 -5.23 18.27 -36.70
N ARG A 131 -4.08 18.95 -36.84
CA ARG A 131 -2.84 18.39 -37.41
C ARG A 131 -2.26 17.20 -36.64
N ASN A 132 -2.58 17.07 -35.35
CA ASN A 132 -2.18 15.89 -34.57
C ASN A 132 -3.01 14.64 -34.90
N SER A 133 -4.08 14.76 -35.70
CA SER A 133 -4.85 13.61 -36.17
C SER A 133 -4.14 12.89 -37.31
N ARG A 134 -4.09 11.55 -37.24
CA ARG A 134 -3.60 10.68 -38.33
C ARG A 134 -4.41 10.82 -39.63
N TRP A 135 -5.59 11.45 -39.55
CA TRP A 135 -6.52 11.67 -40.66
C TRP A 135 -6.53 13.11 -41.17
N TYR A 136 -5.56 13.93 -40.75
CA TYR A 136 -5.44 15.31 -41.21
C TYR A 136 -4.94 15.38 -42.65
N TYR A 137 -5.71 16.01 -43.55
CA TYR A 137 -5.31 16.29 -44.92
C TYR A 137 -4.97 17.77 -45.10
N PRO A 138 -3.74 18.13 -45.52
CA PRO A 138 -3.31 19.53 -45.68
C PRO A 138 -4.14 20.36 -46.67
N SER A 139 -4.83 19.72 -47.62
CA SER A 139 -5.67 20.37 -48.62
C SER A 139 -7.06 20.77 -48.14
N MET A 140 -7.45 20.39 -46.92
CA MET A 140 -8.72 20.84 -46.35
C MET A 140 -8.56 22.26 -45.81
N LYS A 141 -8.78 23.28 -46.65
CA LYS A 141 -9.39 24.52 -46.14
C LYS A 141 -10.73 24.10 -45.55
N ILE A 142 -10.79 23.90 -44.24
CA ILE A 142 -12.05 23.61 -43.55
C ILE A 142 -12.83 24.93 -43.50
N GLY A 143 -13.60 25.21 -44.56
CA GLY A 143 -14.37 26.45 -44.70
C GLY A 143 -13.54 27.70 -44.98
N ALA A 144 -13.92 28.84 -44.40
CA ALA A 144 -13.32 30.16 -44.59
C ALA A 144 -12.13 30.47 -43.66
N ARG A 145 -11.61 29.47 -42.95
CA ARG A 145 -10.56 29.63 -41.93
C ARG A 145 -9.15 29.70 -42.54
N MET A 146 -8.25 30.47 -41.90
CA MET A 146 -6.86 30.68 -42.36
C MET A 146 -6.04 29.38 -42.37
N THR A 147 -5.00 29.28 -43.20
CA THR A 147 -3.97 28.22 -43.07
C THR A 147 -2.96 28.54 -41.96
N ILE A 148 -2.14 27.57 -41.57
CA ILE A 148 -1.12 27.80 -40.53
C ILE A 148 -0.01 28.76 -41.02
N GLU A 149 0.28 28.74 -42.33
CA GLU A 149 1.20 29.67 -43.00
C GLU A 149 0.64 31.10 -42.96
N GLU A 150 -0.63 31.27 -43.36
CA GLU A 150 -1.33 32.56 -43.27
C GLU A 150 -1.37 33.08 -41.82
N ILE A 151 -1.52 32.19 -40.83
CA ILE A 151 -1.47 32.55 -39.41
C ILE A 151 -0.06 33.02 -39.00
N ALA A 152 0.99 32.32 -39.42
CA ALA A 152 2.37 32.74 -39.14
C ALA A 152 2.67 34.12 -39.74
N GLU A 153 2.34 34.32 -41.02
CA GLU A 153 2.51 35.59 -41.72
C GLU A 153 1.73 36.73 -41.03
N LYS A 154 0.46 36.48 -40.70
CA LYS A 154 -0.35 37.47 -39.99
C LYS A 154 0.20 37.77 -38.60
N ALA A 155 0.58 36.75 -37.82
CA ALA A 155 1.13 36.97 -36.48
C ALA A 155 2.42 37.79 -36.50
N LEU A 156 3.28 37.59 -37.50
CA LEU A 156 4.57 38.28 -37.60
C LEU A 156 4.45 39.69 -38.20
N SER A 157 3.45 39.94 -39.03
CA SER A 157 3.22 41.25 -39.69
C SER A 157 2.43 42.26 -38.86
N VAL A 158 1.70 41.83 -37.82
CA VAL A 158 0.92 42.75 -36.98
C VAL A 158 1.85 43.60 -36.11
N ASP A 159 1.67 44.91 -36.25
CA ASP A 159 2.40 45.96 -35.54
C ASP A 159 1.54 46.57 -34.41
N ASP A 160 1.19 45.74 -33.42
CA ASP A 160 0.59 46.18 -32.15
C ASP A 160 1.57 45.89 -31.02
N GLU A 161 2.33 46.92 -30.62
CA GLU A 161 3.39 46.81 -29.60
C GLU A 161 2.87 46.22 -28.27
N ARG A 162 1.63 46.53 -27.89
CA ARG A 162 1.01 46.06 -26.65
C ARG A 162 0.69 44.57 -26.68
N LEU A 163 0.41 44.01 -27.85
CA LEU A 163 0.11 42.58 -28.03
C LEU A 163 1.25 41.81 -28.70
N ARG A 164 2.40 42.46 -28.96
CA ARG A 164 3.48 41.90 -29.78
C ARG A 164 4.01 40.59 -29.21
N ASP A 165 4.24 40.51 -27.90
CA ASP A 165 4.70 39.30 -27.21
C ASP A 165 3.75 38.10 -27.40
N ARG A 166 2.44 38.36 -27.40
CA ARG A 166 1.39 37.36 -27.63
C ARG A 166 1.33 36.94 -29.09
N TYR A 167 1.46 37.87 -30.03
CA TYR A 167 1.56 37.56 -31.45
C TYR A 167 2.82 36.74 -31.76
N LEU A 168 3.97 37.06 -31.15
CA LEU A 168 5.21 36.29 -31.25
C LEU A 168 5.00 34.84 -30.80
N LEU A 169 4.28 34.61 -29.70
CA LEU A 169 3.95 33.25 -29.26
C LEU A 169 3.13 32.49 -30.31
N GLN A 170 2.14 33.14 -30.93
CA GLN A 170 1.35 32.50 -31.98
C GLN A 170 2.17 32.23 -33.25
N GLY A 171 3.05 33.16 -33.63
CA GLY A 171 4.01 33.02 -34.72
C GLY A 171 4.92 31.82 -34.52
N VAL A 172 5.61 31.73 -33.37
CA VAL A 172 6.48 30.58 -33.04
C VAL A 172 5.69 29.27 -33.05
N ARG A 173 4.50 29.22 -32.45
CA ARG A 173 3.66 28.01 -32.47
C ARG A 173 3.30 27.56 -33.89
N ALA A 174 3.01 28.51 -34.78
CA ALA A 174 2.67 28.23 -36.17
C ALA A 174 3.91 27.76 -36.96
N LEU A 175 5.03 28.49 -36.88
CA LEU A 175 6.31 28.13 -37.51
C LEU A 175 6.82 26.75 -37.05
N PHE A 176 6.73 26.46 -35.74
CA PHE A 176 7.11 25.16 -35.20
C PHE A 176 6.24 24.04 -35.78
N SER A 177 4.93 24.28 -35.91
CA SER A 177 3.98 23.31 -36.49
C SER A 177 4.20 23.10 -37.99
N LEU A 178 4.86 24.05 -38.64
CA LEU A 178 5.33 23.99 -40.02
C LEU A 178 6.71 23.34 -40.18
N ALA A 179 7.34 22.91 -39.08
CA ALA A 179 8.72 22.43 -39.04
C ALA A 179 9.75 23.47 -39.56
N LYS A 180 9.41 24.76 -39.50
CA LYS A 180 10.30 25.88 -39.80
C LYS A 180 11.12 26.25 -38.56
N TYR A 181 11.99 25.33 -38.13
CA TYR A 181 12.70 25.43 -36.86
C TYR A 181 13.76 26.55 -36.84
N GLU A 182 14.51 26.73 -37.93
CA GLU A 182 15.42 27.88 -38.11
C GLU A 182 14.71 29.21 -37.93
N GLU A 183 13.56 29.41 -38.59
CA GLU A 183 12.78 30.65 -38.46
C GLU A 183 12.31 30.89 -37.01
N CYS A 184 12.03 29.83 -36.23
CA CYS A 184 11.73 29.98 -34.80
C CYS A 184 12.95 30.48 -34.01
N ILE A 185 14.14 29.95 -34.30
CA ILE A 185 15.39 30.33 -33.64
C ILE A 185 15.77 31.77 -34.01
N ASP A 186 15.67 32.13 -35.29
CA ASP A 186 15.96 33.48 -35.77
C ASP A 186 15.02 34.51 -35.11
N LEU A 187 13.74 34.18 -34.94
CA LEU A 187 12.77 35.03 -34.24
C LEU A 187 13.09 35.17 -32.74
N TRP A 188 13.60 34.09 -32.12
CA TRP A 188 14.07 34.15 -30.74
C TRP A 188 15.26 35.09 -30.57
N GLU A 189 16.26 34.94 -31.42
CA GLU A 189 17.50 35.72 -31.37
C GLU A 189 17.27 37.20 -31.71
N SER A 190 16.37 37.50 -32.65
CA SER A 190 16.12 38.87 -33.11
C SER A 190 15.14 39.66 -32.24
N GLU A 191 14.18 39.01 -31.57
CA GLU A 191 13.10 39.75 -30.89
C GLU A 191 12.72 39.15 -29.53
N VAL A 192 12.39 37.86 -29.45
CA VAL A 192 11.80 37.28 -28.22
C VAL A 192 12.79 37.31 -27.04
N SER A 193 14.07 37.08 -27.28
CA SER A 193 15.11 37.07 -26.25
C SER A 193 15.36 38.45 -25.62
N HIS A 194 14.96 39.54 -26.31
CA HIS A 194 15.05 40.91 -25.81
C HIS A 194 13.87 41.33 -24.92
N LEU A 195 12.78 40.54 -24.90
CA LEU A 195 11.68 40.76 -23.95
C LEU A 195 12.16 40.52 -22.51
N PRO A 196 11.58 41.16 -21.48
CA PRO A 196 11.97 40.92 -20.07
C PRO A 196 11.87 39.43 -19.67
N GLU A 197 12.75 38.96 -18.79
CA GLU A 197 12.78 37.54 -18.37
C GLU A 197 11.50 37.11 -17.66
N GLU A 198 10.87 38.03 -16.94
CA GLU A 198 9.58 37.87 -16.27
C GLU A 198 8.38 37.86 -17.22
N ASN A 199 8.57 38.19 -18.50
CA ASN A 199 7.50 38.16 -19.48
C ASN A 199 7.00 36.73 -19.68
N LEU A 200 5.70 36.52 -19.46
CA LEU A 200 5.08 35.19 -19.54
C LEU A 200 5.17 34.59 -20.94
N MET A 201 5.00 35.38 -22.01
CA MET A 201 5.06 34.89 -23.39
C MET A 201 6.47 34.44 -23.76
N ARG A 202 7.51 35.19 -23.37
CA ARG A 202 8.91 34.76 -23.51
C ARG A 202 9.13 33.39 -22.87
N GLN A 203 8.63 33.20 -21.65
CA GLN A 203 8.75 31.91 -20.95
C GLN A 203 7.95 30.78 -21.62
N LEU A 204 6.80 31.07 -22.23
CA LEU A 204 6.00 30.10 -22.98
C LEU A 204 6.59 29.76 -24.36
N ILE A 205 7.34 30.69 -24.96
CA ILE A 205 8.03 30.50 -26.24
C ILE A 205 9.29 29.64 -26.05
N HIS A 206 10.05 29.85 -24.98
CA HIS A 206 11.36 29.25 -24.78
C HIS A 206 11.41 27.70 -24.94
N PRO A 207 10.42 26.91 -24.46
CA PRO A 207 10.38 25.46 -24.73
C PRO A 207 10.28 25.10 -26.22
N TYR A 208 9.57 25.91 -27.03
CA TYR A 208 9.52 25.71 -28.48
C TYR A 208 10.88 25.95 -29.12
N ILE A 209 11.64 26.92 -28.62
CA ILE A 209 12.98 27.23 -29.13
C ILE A 209 13.98 26.15 -28.76
N ALA A 210 13.90 25.61 -27.53
CA ALA A 210 14.67 24.45 -27.12
C ALA A 210 14.40 23.23 -28.03
N GLY A 211 13.12 22.96 -28.32
CA GLY A 211 12.74 21.92 -29.28
C GLY A 211 13.21 22.20 -30.70
N ALA A 212 13.13 23.45 -31.16
CA ALA A 212 13.58 23.85 -32.49
C ALA A 212 15.09 23.63 -32.64
N ALA A 213 15.89 24.08 -31.67
CA ALA A 213 17.33 23.85 -31.60
C ALA A 213 17.68 22.36 -31.71
N PHE A 214 16.92 21.51 -31.03
CA PHE A 214 17.10 20.06 -31.13
C PHE A 214 16.81 19.51 -32.54
N HIS A 215 15.69 19.91 -33.15
CA HIS A 215 15.31 19.45 -34.49
C HIS A 215 16.31 19.83 -35.58
N VAL A 216 17.03 20.94 -35.38
CA VAL A 216 18.06 21.43 -36.30
C VAL A 216 19.46 20.91 -35.96
N LYS A 217 19.54 19.91 -35.08
CA LYS A 217 20.77 19.24 -34.64
C LYS A 217 21.75 20.15 -33.88
N ARG A 218 21.25 21.21 -33.24
CA ARG A 218 22.01 22.03 -32.27
C ARG A 218 21.80 21.48 -30.85
N SER A 219 22.20 20.24 -30.64
CA SER A 219 21.88 19.45 -29.42
C SER A 219 22.38 20.11 -28.13
N GLU A 220 23.63 20.57 -28.09
CA GLU A 220 24.19 21.24 -26.90
C GLU A 220 23.36 22.47 -26.49
N LYS A 221 22.97 23.29 -27.47
CA LYS A 221 22.14 24.48 -27.23
C LYS A 221 20.74 24.12 -26.77
N ALA A 222 20.16 23.05 -27.34
CA ALA A 222 18.86 22.55 -26.90
C ALA A 222 18.91 22.11 -25.43
N LEU A 223 19.95 21.37 -25.02
CA LEU A 223 20.09 20.95 -23.63
C LEU A 223 20.32 22.13 -22.68
N GLU A 224 21.10 23.14 -23.08
CA GLU A 224 21.26 24.40 -22.33
C GLU A 224 19.91 25.09 -22.10
N TYR A 225 19.09 25.23 -23.17
CA TYR A 225 17.76 25.83 -23.06
C TYR A 225 16.83 25.01 -22.16
N PHE A 226 16.82 23.68 -22.29
CA PHE A 226 16.04 22.83 -21.37
C PHE A 226 16.56 22.90 -19.93
N ALA A 227 17.86 23.06 -19.69
CA ALA A 227 18.42 23.27 -18.36
C ALA A 227 17.96 24.59 -17.74
N GLN A 228 17.93 25.67 -18.53
CA GLN A 228 17.36 26.97 -18.11
C GLN A 228 15.87 26.89 -17.78
N LEU A 229 15.13 26.00 -18.45
CA LEU A 229 13.71 25.71 -18.17
C LEU A 229 13.52 24.79 -16.96
N GLY A 230 14.56 24.06 -16.56
CA GLY A 230 14.50 22.99 -15.55
C GLY A 230 13.85 21.70 -16.06
N ASP A 231 13.72 21.53 -17.37
CA ASP A 231 13.03 20.39 -17.99
C ASP A 231 13.99 19.19 -18.19
N VAL A 232 14.29 18.51 -17.09
CA VAL A 232 15.14 17.32 -17.07
C VAL A 232 14.59 16.22 -18.00
N LYS A 233 13.27 16.07 -18.11
CA LYS A 233 12.66 15.02 -18.94
C LYS A 233 12.99 15.24 -20.42
N SER A 234 12.87 16.47 -20.92
CA SER A 234 13.24 16.80 -22.30
C SER A 234 14.75 16.69 -22.54
N MET A 235 15.60 17.04 -21.56
CA MET A 235 17.06 16.84 -21.67
C MET A 235 17.41 15.36 -21.89
N LEU A 236 16.86 14.47 -21.04
CA LEU A 236 17.09 13.02 -21.15
C LEU A 236 16.56 12.46 -22.47
N PHE A 237 15.39 12.93 -22.92
CA PHE A 237 14.83 12.54 -24.21
C PHE A 237 15.74 12.94 -25.38
N CYS A 238 16.22 14.18 -25.39
CA CYS A 238 17.09 14.69 -26.45
C CYS A 238 18.44 13.96 -26.50
N ALA A 239 19.11 13.78 -25.36
CA ALA A 239 20.36 13.04 -25.27
C ALA A 239 20.21 11.58 -25.75
N GLY A 240 19.15 10.90 -25.31
CA GLY A 240 18.86 9.53 -25.77
C GLY A 240 18.59 9.40 -27.26
N ARG A 241 18.10 10.47 -27.92
CA ARG A 241 17.88 10.51 -29.38
C ARG A 241 19.16 10.80 -30.17
N THR A 242 20.15 11.47 -29.57
CA THR A 242 21.46 11.73 -30.19
C THR A 242 22.46 10.62 -29.93
N GLY A 243 22.13 9.66 -29.05
CA GLY A 243 23.02 8.58 -28.64
C GLY A 243 23.98 8.97 -27.52
N GLU A 244 23.75 10.11 -26.88
CA GLU A 244 24.50 10.57 -25.71
C GLU A 244 23.96 9.93 -24.43
N GLU A 245 24.88 9.50 -23.55
CA GLU A 245 24.52 9.04 -22.21
C GLU A 245 24.46 10.24 -21.26
N LEU A 246 23.24 10.71 -20.96
CA LEU A 246 22.99 11.72 -19.93
C LEU A 246 22.21 11.07 -18.79
N SER A 247 22.78 11.06 -17.59
CA SER A 247 22.09 10.56 -16.41
C SER A 247 21.09 11.58 -15.85
N THR A 248 20.14 11.12 -15.03
CA THR A 248 19.21 12.03 -14.33
C THR A 248 19.94 12.96 -13.37
N VAL A 249 21.02 12.50 -12.72
CA VAL A 249 21.76 13.32 -11.76
C VAL A 249 22.60 14.38 -12.46
N ASP A 250 23.25 14.03 -13.58
CA ASP A 250 24.03 15.00 -14.38
C ASP A 250 23.11 16.09 -14.97
N ALA A 251 21.92 15.70 -15.47
CA ALA A 251 20.92 16.66 -15.93
C ALA A 251 20.41 17.56 -14.79
N LEU A 252 20.19 17.00 -13.59
CA LEU A 252 19.80 17.78 -12.40
C LEU A 252 20.90 18.76 -11.97
N GLU A 253 22.17 18.35 -12.02
CA GLU A 253 23.29 19.24 -11.73
C GLU A 253 23.30 20.43 -12.69
N TRP A 254 23.10 20.17 -13.98
CA TRP A 254 23.04 21.23 -14.98
C TRP A 254 21.85 22.17 -14.78
N VAL A 255 20.66 21.63 -14.47
CA VAL A 255 19.51 22.46 -14.07
C VAL A 255 19.83 23.29 -12.83
N CYS A 256 20.57 22.76 -11.85
CA CYS A 256 20.96 23.52 -10.67
C CYS A 256 21.93 24.67 -10.99
N GLU A 257 22.70 24.57 -12.07
CA GLU A 257 23.60 25.63 -12.52
C GLU A 257 22.85 26.79 -13.18
N TYR A 258 21.85 26.49 -14.02
CA TYR A 258 21.08 27.51 -14.75
C TYR A 258 19.84 27.99 -14.00
N ALA A 259 19.06 27.07 -13.44
CA ALA A 259 17.77 27.32 -12.79
C ALA A 259 17.68 26.63 -11.42
N PRO A 260 18.53 27.02 -10.43
CA PRO A 260 18.64 26.36 -9.11
C PRO A 260 17.36 26.31 -8.28
N ASN A 261 16.36 27.12 -8.65
CA ASN A 261 15.07 27.23 -7.96
C ASN A 261 13.90 26.81 -8.86
N SER A 262 14.17 26.06 -9.93
CA SER A 262 13.11 25.55 -10.81
C SER A 262 12.14 24.64 -10.05
N SER A 263 10.84 24.84 -10.26
CA SER A 263 9.78 24.03 -9.64
C SER A 263 9.87 22.55 -10.02
N TYR A 264 10.45 22.25 -11.19
CA TYR A 264 10.63 20.89 -11.71
C TYR A 264 11.69 20.07 -10.96
N ILE A 265 12.59 20.73 -10.22
CA ILE A 265 13.61 20.04 -9.41
C ILE A 265 12.93 19.13 -8.38
N SER A 266 11.91 19.64 -7.68
CA SER A 266 11.20 18.87 -6.65
C SER A 266 10.55 17.60 -7.21
N GLU A 267 9.85 17.71 -8.35
CA GLU A 267 9.20 16.57 -9.00
C GLU A 267 10.23 15.53 -9.45
N THR A 268 11.33 15.99 -10.06
CA THR A 268 12.41 15.14 -10.56
C THR A 268 13.11 14.42 -9.41
N LEU A 269 13.46 15.14 -8.33
CA LEU A 269 14.03 14.56 -7.13
C LEU A 269 13.11 13.50 -6.52
N GLN A 270 11.82 13.82 -6.34
CA GLN A 270 10.85 12.87 -5.78
C GLN A 270 10.72 11.61 -6.63
N SER A 271 10.58 11.77 -7.95
CA SER A 271 10.47 10.64 -8.88
C SER A 271 11.73 9.78 -8.88
N TYR A 272 12.92 10.39 -8.86
CA TYR A 272 14.18 9.67 -8.88
C TYR A 272 14.44 8.93 -7.56
N VAL A 273 14.34 9.62 -6.41
CA VAL A 273 14.64 9.02 -5.10
C VAL A 273 13.61 7.95 -4.73
N ARG A 274 12.34 8.06 -5.14
CA ARG A 274 11.36 6.98 -4.93
C ARG A 274 11.67 5.70 -5.69
N LYS A 275 12.44 5.75 -6.78
CA LYS A 275 12.95 4.54 -7.44
C LYS A 275 14.09 3.88 -6.65
N LEU A 276 14.73 4.64 -5.77
CA LEU A 276 15.77 4.15 -4.86
C LEU A 276 15.19 3.64 -3.53
N GLU A 277 13.99 4.07 -3.16
CA GLU A 277 13.29 3.48 -2.02
C GLU A 277 13.05 1.99 -2.29
N PRO A 278 13.27 1.11 -1.28
CA PRO A 278 12.95 -0.30 -1.44
C PRO A 278 11.46 -0.40 -1.78
N LEU A 279 11.16 -1.02 -2.93
CA LEU A 279 9.82 -1.53 -3.18
C LEU A 279 9.61 -2.60 -2.11
N GLY A 280 8.88 -2.27 -1.03
CA GLY A 280 8.69 -3.18 0.10
C GLY A 280 8.41 -4.57 -0.45
N ARG A 281 9.24 -5.52 -0.04
CA ARG A 281 9.51 -6.75 -0.78
C ARG A 281 8.23 -7.31 -1.40
N LEU A 282 8.12 -7.25 -2.72
CA LEU A 282 7.37 -8.28 -3.43
C LEU A 282 8.14 -9.58 -3.13
N TYR A 283 7.47 -10.70 -2.88
CA TYR A 283 8.07 -11.89 -2.26
C TYR A 283 9.21 -12.59 -3.05
N TRP A 284 9.74 -11.98 -4.11
CA TRP A 284 10.88 -12.41 -4.92
C TRP A 284 11.63 -11.16 -5.45
N ASP A 285 12.87 -10.96 -5.00
CA ASP A 285 13.84 -9.90 -5.34
C ASP A 285 13.56 -8.44 -4.89
N ASP A 286 14.50 -7.87 -4.12
CA ASP A 286 15.56 -6.98 -4.62
C ASP A 286 16.38 -6.48 -3.41
N GLU A 287 17.70 -6.69 -3.45
CA GLU A 287 18.63 -5.99 -2.55
C GLU A 287 18.96 -4.62 -3.16
N PHE A 288 19.03 -3.59 -2.31
CA PHE A 288 19.43 -2.24 -2.72
C PHE A 288 20.90 -2.23 -3.16
N GLU A 289 21.16 -2.10 -4.46
CA GLU A 289 22.52 -1.90 -4.98
C GLU A 289 22.88 -0.41 -5.01
N VAL A 290 23.96 -0.06 -4.30
CA VAL A 290 24.56 1.28 -4.34
C VAL A 290 25.21 1.49 -5.72
N THR A 291 24.63 2.36 -6.53
CA THR A 291 25.19 2.74 -7.84
C THR A 291 26.09 3.98 -7.75
N SER A 292 26.96 4.20 -8.75
CA SER A 292 27.78 5.42 -8.86
C SER A 292 26.96 6.72 -8.87
N GLU A 293 25.71 6.66 -9.33
CA GLU A 293 24.76 7.77 -9.40
C GLU A 293 24.27 8.24 -8.03
N TYR A 294 24.16 7.34 -7.04
CA TYR A 294 23.82 7.71 -5.67
C TYR A 294 24.82 8.73 -5.08
N ASN A 295 26.12 8.49 -5.26
CA ASN A 295 27.17 9.35 -4.71
C ASN A 295 27.18 10.74 -5.35
N LYS A 296 26.91 10.81 -6.66
CA LYS A 296 26.75 12.08 -7.36
C LYS A 296 25.57 12.88 -6.80
N LEU A 297 24.41 12.24 -6.64
CA LEU A 297 23.21 12.93 -6.14
C LEU A 297 23.41 13.42 -4.70
N TYR A 298 24.00 12.58 -3.85
CA TYR A 298 24.33 12.95 -2.48
C TYR A 298 25.26 14.18 -2.43
N SER A 299 26.28 14.20 -3.29
CA SER A 299 27.22 15.33 -3.40
C SER A 299 26.53 16.61 -3.89
N LEU A 300 25.68 16.50 -4.92
CA LEU A 300 24.87 17.61 -5.43
C LEU A 300 23.95 18.18 -4.34
N CYS A 301 23.30 17.32 -3.55
CA CYS A 301 22.45 17.76 -2.45
C CYS A 301 23.24 18.59 -1.42
N LEU A 302 24.44 18.15 -1.03
CA LEU A 302 25.28 18.91 -0.10
C LEU A 302 25.78 20.23 -0.70
N LYS A 303 26.14 20.25 -2.00
CA LYS A 303 26.53 21.46 -2.74
C LYS A 303 25.39 22.48 -2.73
N MET A 304 24.17 22.04 -3.08
CA MET A 304 23.00 22.92 -3.16
C MET A 304 22.47 23.37 -1.80
N ALA A 305 22.53 22.51 -0.78
CA ALA A 305 22.13 22.87 0.59
C ALA A 305 23.00 23.99 1.20
N ARG A 306 24.28 24.06 0.81
CA ARG A 306 25.25 25.07 1.27
C ARG A 306 25.31 26.30 0.36
N SER A 307 24.70 26.24 -0.82
CA SER A 307 24.73 27.33 -1.81
C SER A 307 23.77 28.45 -1.44
N SER A 308 24.21 29.70 -1.55
CA SER A 308 23.35 30.87 -1.41
C SER A 308 22.32 31.03 -2.54
N ARG A 309 22.47 30.26 -3.64
CA ARG A 309 21.56 30.28 -4.79
C ARG A 309 20.28 29.48 -4.57
N SER A 310 20.25 28.60 -3.56
CA SER A 310 19.10 27.74 -3.26
C SER A 310 18.07 28.47 -2.38
N ALA A 311 16.83 28.55 -2.85
CA ALA A 311 15.73 29.12 -2.09
C ALA A 311 15.22 28.18 -0.99
N ASN A 312 15.51 26.88 -1.09
CA ASN A 312 15.06 25.83 -0.16
C ASN A 312 16.22 24.88 0.22
N PRO A 313 17.21 25.34 1.00
CA PRO A 313 18.31 24.50 1.49
C PRO A 313 17.83 23.33 2.38
N ALA A 314 16.70 23.47 3.08
CA ALA A 314 16.15 22.39 3.90
C ALA A 314 15.78 21.16 3.07
N MET A 315 15.15 21.35 1.90
CA MET A 315 14.83 20.25 0.97
C MET A 315 16.09 19.43 0.61
N TRP A 316 17.19 20.10 0.29
CA TRP A 316 18.43 19.42 -0.10
C TRP A 316 19.10 18.68 1.06
N TYR A 317 19.12 19.26 2.26
CA TYR A 317 19.59 18.54 3.45
C TYR A 317 18.69 17.35 3.79
N TYR A 318 17.38 17.49 3.64
CA TYR A 318 16.42 16.40 3.81
C TYR A 318 16.68 15.27 2.80
N THR A 319 16.86 15.59 1.51
CA THR A 319 17.23 14.60 0.48
C THR A 319 18.55 13.89 0.80
N ALA A 320 19.60 14.64 1.16
CA ALA A 320 20.89 14.06 1.55
C ALA A 320 20.75 13.15 2.79
N SER A 321 19.93 13.57 3.76
CA SER A 321 19.62 12.77 4.95
C SER A 321 18.92 11.46 4.59
N PHE A 322 17.96 11.51 3.65
CA PHE A 322 17.20 10.35 3.24
C PHE A 322 18.09 9.34 2.49
N LEU A 323 18.93 9.82 1.58
CA LEU A 323 19.94 9.02 0.89
C LEU A 323 20.89 8.34 1.89
N ALA A 324 21.39 9.06 2.90
CA ALA A 324 22.26 8.49 3.92
C ALA A 324 21.58 7.35 4.71
N ASP A 325 20.28 7.44 5.00
CA ASP A 325 19.54 6.35 5.65
C ASP A 325 19.36 5.14 4.73
N LEU A 326 19.09 5.34 3.44
CA LEU A 326 19.04 4.25 2.45
C LEU A 326 20.36 3.48 2.37
N ASN A 327 21.49 4.16 2.58
CA ASN A 327 22.83 3.53 2.66
C ASN A 327 23.15 2.92 4.05
N GLY A 328 22.19 2.87 4.97
CA GLY A 328 22.38 2.35 6.33
C GLY A 328 23.14 3.29 7.27
N GLU A 329 23.44 4.54 6.87
CA GLU A 329 24.17 5.52 7.67
C GLU A 329 23.25 6.36 8.58
N GLU A 330 22.47 5.71 9.43
CA GLU A 330 21.38 6.30 10.23
C GLU A 330 21.83 7.49 11.11
N THR A 331 23.02 7.41 11.71
CA THR A 331 23.58 8.50 12.53
C THR A 331 23.87 9.75 11.69
N LYS A 332 24.38 9.56 10.47
CA LYS A 332 24.69 10.65 9.54
C LYS A 332 23.41 11.23 8.95
N ALA A 333 22.43 10.39 8.63
CA ALA A 333 21.08 10.83 8.28
C ALA A 333 20.53 11.75 9.38
N SER A 334 20.53 11.32 10.64
CA SER A 334 20.02 12.15 11.74
C SER A 334 20.78 13.47 11.92
N TYR A 335 22.08 13.51 11.66
CA TYR A 335 22.85 14.75 11.60
C TYR A 335 22.40 15.68 10.47
N LEU A 336 22.27 15.17 9.24
CA LEU A 336 21.83 15.95 8.07
C LEU A 336 20.40 16.46 8.24
N LEU A 337 19.50 15.65 8.81
CA LEU A 337 18.14 16.08 9.11
C LEU A 337 18.10 17.24 10.12
N ARG A 338 19.02 17.26 11.10
CA ARG A 338 19.17 18.41 12.01
C ARG A 338 19.64 19.68 11.32
N LEU A 339 20.39 19.56 10.22
CA LEU A 339 20.73 20.71 9.38
C LEU A 339 19.51 21.18 8.59
N ALA A 340 18.70 20.24 8.07
CA ALA A 340 17.45 20.54 7.37
C ALA A 340 16.47 21.33 8.28
N GLU A 341 16.25 20.87 9.51
CA GLU A 341 15.38 21.51 10.52
C GLU A 341 15.78 22.95 10.87
N LYS A 342 17.03 23.33 10.63
CA LYS A 342 17.57 24.68 10.92
C LYS A 342 17.71 25.55 9.68
N SER A 343 17.40 25.00 8.51
CA SER A 343 17.57 25.66 7.22
C SER A 343 16.28 26.33 6.78
N LYS A 344 16.38 27.32 5.88
CA LYS A 344 15.20 27.90 5.23
C LYS A 344 14.44 26.80 4.47
N SER A 345 13.13 26.74 4.72
CA SER A 345 12.25 25.66 4.29
C SER A 345 10.87 26.21 3.88
N SER A 346 10.01 25.32 3.40
CA SER A 346 8.58 25.56 3.22
C SER A 346 7.78 24.62 4.13
N ASP A 347 6.53 24.96 4.44
CA ASP A 347 5.66 24.15 5.31
C ASP A 347 5.58 22.68 4.84
N TYR A 348 5.50 22.46 3.52
CA TYR A 348 5.46 21.11 2.95
C TYR A 348 6.74 20.30 3.23
N ILE A 349 7.90 20.94 3.16
CA ILE A 349 9.19 20.30 3.44
C ILE A 349 9.36 20.10 4.95
N ASP A 350 8.92 21.04 5.79
CA ASP A 350 8.98 20.91 7.25
C ASP A 350 8.17 19.72 7.75
N GLU A 351 6.99 19.48 7.19
CA GLU A 351 6.23 18.28 7.49
C GLU A 351 6.93 16.99 7.05
N SER A 352 7.62 17.02 5.91
CA SER A 352 8.38 15.88 5.38
C SER A 352 9.59 15.56 6.26
N ILE A 353 10.27 16.59 6.74
CA ILE A 353 11.33 16.52 7.75
C ILE A 353 10.77 15.94 9.05
N GLN A 354 9.62 16.40 9.52
CA GLN A 354 9.00 15.94 10.76
C GLN A 354 8.66 14.45 10.71
N VAL A 355 8.08 13.95 9.61
CA VAL A 355 7.82 12.51 9.44
C VAL A 355 9.13 11.71 9.50
N PHE A 356 10.14 12.15 8.76
CA PHE A 356 11.42 11.43 8.73
C PHE A 356 12.17 11.51 10.06
N ARG A 357 11.98 12.58 10.84
CA ARG A 357 12.48 12.67 12.21
C ARG A 357 11.87 11.60 13.10
N ILE A 358 10.56 11.38 13.02
CA ILE A 358 9.88 10.32 13.79
C ILE A 358 10.45 8.94 13.42
N TYR A 359 10.69 8.70 12.14
CA TYR A 359 11.28 7.46 11.65
C TYR A 359 12.73 7.26 12.14
N LEU A 360 13.61 8.27 12.01
CA LEU A 360 14.99 8.18 12.51
C LEU A 360 15.06 8.08 14.03
N ASP A 361 14.15 8.72 14.76
CA ASP A 361 14.02 8.56 16.20
C ASP A 361 13.69 7.11 16.58
N ALA A 362 12.81 6.43 15.82
CA ALA A 362 12.54 5.01 16.01
C ALA A 362 13.77 4.15 15.78
N LYS A 363 14.58 4.46 14.76
CA LYS A 363 15.82 3.71 14.49
C LYS A 363 16.91 3.91 15.54
N LEU A 364 17.06 5.13 16.06
CA LEU A 364 18.26 5.52 16.83
C LEU A 364 18.04 5.55 18.34
N LEU A 365 16.82 5.80 18.82
CA LEU A 365 16.59 5.99 20.25
C LEU A 365 16.43 4.65 20.99
N PRO A 366 16.94 4.57 22.23
CA PRO A 366 16.69 3.41 23.07
C PRO A 366 15.21 3.32 23.44
N TYR A 367 14.64 2.13 23.35
CA TYR A 367 13.22 1.85 23.61
C TYR A 367 12.90 1.85 25.11
N ASN A 368 13.04 3.00 25.77
CA ASN A 368 12.77 3.23 27.19
C ASN A 368 11.57 4.19 27.39
N SER A 369 11.28 4.59 28.63
CA SER A 369 10.14 5.48 28.91
C SER A 369 10.27 6.89 28.31
N SER A 370 11.51 7.38 28.13
CA SER A 370 11.75 8.68 27.48
C SER A 370 11.35 8.62 26.00
N TYR A 371 11.74 7.55 25.31
CA TYR A 371 11.30 7.33 23.93
C TYR A 371 9.78 7.14 23.83
N GLU A 372 9.15 6.40 24.74
CA GLU A 372 7.67 6.25 24.72
C GLU A 372 6.93 7.59 24.87
N ASN A 373 7.39 8.50 25.73
CA ASN A 373 6.79 9.83 25.85
C ASN A 373 6.97 10.67 24.57
N LYS A 374 8.14 10.55 23.93
CA LYS A 374 8.42 11.21 22.65
C LYS A 374 7.53 10.65 21.54
N LEU A 375 7.50 9.32 21.39
CA LEU A 375 6.68 8.61 20.42
C LEU A 375 5.20 8.94 20.61
N PHE A 376 4.72 9.02 21.85
CA PHE A 376 3.33 9.40 22.12
C PHE A 376 3.00 10.80 21.55
N SER A 377 3.87 11.79 21.77
CA SER A 377 3.70 13.13 21.20
C SER A 377 3.75 13.13 19.67
N GLN A 378 4.67 12.35 19.09
CA GLN A 378 4.81 12.17 17.65
C GLN A 378 3.58 11.52 17.01
N LEU A 379 3.00 10.51 17.67
CA LEU A 379 1.79 9.83 17.22
C LEU A 379 0.57 10.73 17.30
N LYS A 380 0.44 11.59 18.32
CA LYS A 380 -0.62 12.61 18.36
C LYS A 380 -0.55 13.54 17.15
N TRP A 381 0.65 13.94 16.75
CA TRP A 381 0.85 14.78 15.58
C TRP A 381 0.52 14.06 14.27
N LEU A 382 0.98 12.81 14.09
CA LEU A 382 0.65 12.00 12.90
C LEU A 382 -0.86 11.73 12.81
N ASP A 383 -1.51 11.38 13.91
CA ASP A 383 -2.95 11.14 13.98
C ASP A 383 -3.77 12.41 13.65
N PHE A 384 -3.31 13.57 14.11
CA PHE A 384 -3.86 14.86 13.70
C PHE A 384 -3.72 15.07 12.19
N LYS A 385 -2.57 14.74 11.58
CA LYS A 385 -2.38 14.85 10.13
C LYS A 385 -3.28 13.87 9.36
N ILE A 386 -3.45 12.64 9.85
CA ILE A 386 -4.38 11.64 9.31
C ILE A 386 -5.83 12.16 9.34
N THR A 387 -6.23 12.81 10.42
CA THR A 387 -7.63 13.27 10.55
C THR A 387 -7.91 14.48 9.66
N ASN A 388 -6.97 15.44 9.57
CA ASN A 388 -7.20 16.72 8.90
C ASN A 388 -6.91 16.72 7.39
N ASN A 389 -6.18 15.74 6.87
CA ASN A 389 -5.82 15.68 5.45
C ASN A 389 -6.56 14.56 4.70
N MET A 390 -7.68 14.08 5.25
CA MET A 390 -8.45 12.99 4.68
C MET A 390 -9.45 13.53 3.65
N ASP A 391 -9.30 13.09 2.39
CA ASP A 391 -10.20 13.44 1.29
C ASP A 391 -11.14 12.27 0.95
N GLU A 392 -12.10 12.52 0.05
CA GLU A 392 -13.08 11.51 -0.36
C GLU A 392 -12.45 10.31 -1.07
N LYS A 393 -11.35 10.51 -1.80
CA LYS A 393 -10.63 9.42 -2.47
C LYS A 393 -10.06 8.46 -1.44
N VAL A 394 -9.44 8.97 -0.38
CA VAL A 394 -8.94 8.17 0.74
C VAL A 394 -10.08 7.40 1.40
N ARG A 395 -11.23 8.05 1.66
CA ARG A 395 -12.40 7.38 2.26
C ARG A 395 -12.88 6.19 1.43
N GLN A 396 -12.98 6.37 0.11
CA GLN A 396 -13.41 5.32 -0.82
C GLN A 396 -12.39 4.17 -0.89
N GLU A 397 -11.10 4.48 -1.02
CA GLU A 397 -10.04 3.46 -1.09
C GLU A 397 -9.92 2.66 0.22
N THR A 398 -10.07 3.32 1.38
CA THR A 398 -10.11 2.63 2.66
C THR A 398 -11.36 1.74 2.79
N ALA A 399 -12.53 2.20 2.34
CA ALA A 399 -13.76 1.41 2.41
C ALA A 399 -13.67 0.12 1.59
N ARG A 400 -13.11 0.21 0.37
CA ARG A 400 -12.77 -0.95 -0.48
C ARG A 400 -11.69 -1.83 0.13
N GLY A 401 -10.77 -1.24 0.88
CA GLY A 401 -9.76 -1.92 1.71
C GLY A 401 -8.62 -2.61 0.95
N TYR A 402 -8.71 -2.79 -0.37
CA TYR A 402 -7.69 -3.49 -1.17
C TYR A 402 -6.28 -2.89 -1.02
N MET A 403 -6.15 -1.56 -1.07
CA MET A 403 -4.83 -0.90 -0.94
C MET A 403 -4.27 -1.03 0.47
N LEU A 404 -5.11 -0.86 1.50
CA LEU A 404 -4.72 -1.00 2.91
C LEU A 404 -4.30 -2.45 3.23
N PHE A 405 -5.09 -3.42 2.77
CA PHE A 405 -4.83 -4.86 2.95
C PHE A 405 -3.49 -5.27 2.33
N ASN A 406 -3.19 -4.78 1.13
CA ASN A 406 -1.96 -5.14 0.43
C ASN A 406 -0.74 -4.30 0.81
N CYS A 407 -0.86 -3.33 1.71
CA CYS A 407 0.19 -2.34 1.98
C CYS A 407 0.65 -1.53 0.76
N ARG A 408 -0.28 -1.18 -0.13
CA ARG A 408 0.00 -0.26 -1.24
C ARG A 408 -0.13 1.17 -0.77
N SER A 409 0.83 2.02 -1.14
CA SER A 409 0.79 3.46 -0.82
C SER A 409 -0.41 4.13 -1.48
N TYR A 410 -1.23 4.82 -0.71
CA TYR A 410 -2.37 5.61 -1.21
C TYR A 410 -2.71 6.80 -0.31
N TYR A 411 -2.35 6.75 0.98
CA TYR A 411 -2.61 7.81 1.93
C TYR A 411 -1.41 8.06 2.82
N TYR A 412 -0.56 9.00 2.39
CA TYR A 412 0.77 9.25 2.95
C TYR A 412 0.81 9.25 4.48
N TRP A 413 -0.08 9.97 5.16
CA TRP A 413 -0.03 10.11 6.62
C TRP A 413 -0.24 8.79 7.35
N ASN A 414 -1.22 7.99 6.91
CA ASN A 414 -1.46 6.66 7.45
C ASN A 414 -0.36 5.68 7.04
N ASP A 415 0.08 5.74 5.80
CA ASP A 415 1.17 4.91 5.26
C ASP A 415 2.46 5.12 6.07
N MET A 416 2.78 6.35 6.46
CA MET A 416 3.92 6.69 7.31
C MET A 416 3.76 6.19 8.74
N MET A 417 2.57 6.31 9.32
CA MET A 417 2.28 5.72 10.63
C MET A 417 2.50 4.20 10.59
N ARG A 418 2.00 3.51 9.57
CA ARG A 418 2.17 2.07 9.40
C ARG A 418 3.63 1.69 9.15
N ARG A 419 4.34 2.38 8.26
CA ARG A 419 5.78 2.14 8.01
C ARG A 419 6.60 2.29 9.29
N ILE A 420 6.45 3.40 10.00
CA ILE A 420 7.19 3.66 11.24
C ILE A 420 6.85 2.62 12.30
N LEU A 421 5.57 2.36 12.54
CA LEU A 421 5.16 1.47 13.63
C LEU A 421 5.47 0.00 13.35
N LEU A 422 5.13 -0.49 12.15
CA LEU A 422 5.19 -1.91 11.83
C LEU A 422 6.58 -2.36 11.35
N ALA A 423 7.30 -1.52 10.59
CA ALA A 423 8.62 -1.88 10.08
C ALA A 423 9.75 -1.61 11.08
N GLU A 424 9.63 -0.57 11.92
CA GLU A 424 10.72 -0.17 12.84
C GLU A 424 10.35 -0.36 14.33
N VAL A 425 9.28 0.29 14.79
CA VAL A 425 8.98 0.38 16.22
C VAL A 425 8.64 -0.98 16.83
N CYS A 426 7.70 -1.72 16.25
CA CYS A 426 7.23 -2.98 16.81
C CYS A 426 8.33 -4.05 16.87
N PRO A 427 9.08 -4.35 15.79
CA PRO A 427 10.16 -5.34 15.83
C PRO A 427 11.22 -5.04 16.89
N ARG A 428 11.63 -3.76 17.00
CA ARG A 428 12.64 -3.33 17.99
C ARG A 428 12.10 -3.33 19.41
N MET A 429 10.83 -2.98 19.63
CA MET A 429 10.17 -3.14 20.94
C MET A 429 10.08 -4.60 21.38
N ILE A 430 9.76 -5.52 20.46
CA ILE A 430 9.75 -6.96 20.74
C ILE A 430 11.15 -7.42 21.17
N LYS A 431 12.20 -7.06 20.42
CA LYS A 431 13.59 -7.34 20.79
C LYS A 431 13.99 -6.77 22.16
N ALA A 432 13.44 -5.61 22.53
CA ALA A 432 13.63 -4.99 23.84
C ALA A 432 12.74 -5.56 24.96
N GLY A 433 11.95 -6.62 24.71
CA GLY A 433 11.06 -7.24 25.69
C GLY A 433 9.76 -6.46 25.98
N LYS A 434 9.46 -5.42 25.19
CA LYS A 434 8.26 -4.56 25.32
C LYS A 434 7.09 -5.04 24.46
N THR A 435 6.85 -6.35 24.48
CA THR A 435 5.90 -7.02 23.58
C THR A 435 4.46 -6.50 23.68
N THR A 436 3.97 -6.21 24.89
CA THR A 436 2.60 -5.69 25.06
C THR A 436 2.41 -4.30 24.44
N ARG A 437 3.41 -3.41 24.56
CA ARG A 437 3.37 -2.08 23.93
C ARG A 437 3.43 -2.20 22.40
N ALA A 438 4.26 -3.11 21.88
CA ALA A 438 4.33 -3.38 20.44
C ALA A 438 2.95 -3.80 19.89
N LEU A 439 2.24 -4.69 20.59
CA LEU A 439 0.88 -5.09 20.21
C LEU A 439 -0.11 -3.93 20.19
N GLN A 440 -0.09 -3.03 21.17
CA GLN A 440 -0.96 -1.84 21.17
C GLN A 440 -0.69 -0.91 19.98
N LEU A 441 0.60 -0.73 19.64
CA LEU A 441 1.00 0.11 18.51
C LEU A 441 0.64 -0.51 17.17
N ALA A 442 0.85 -1.81 17.00
CA ALA A 442 0.46 -2.54 15.80
C ALA A 442 -1.06 -2.51 15.60
N ASN A 443 -1.84 -2.66 16.68
CA ASN A 443 -3.28 -2.57 16.59
C ASN A 443 -3.74 -1.20 16.10
N MET A 444 -3.19 -0.11 16.66
CA MET A 444 -3.45 1.24 16.16
C MET A 444 -3.06 1.41 14.69
N ALA A 445 -1.89 0.89 14.28
CA ALA A 445 -1.40 1.01 12.92
C ALA A 445 -2.35 0.36 11.89
N ASP A 446 -2.92 -0.81 12.20
CA ASP A 446 -3.82 -1.52 11.29
C ASP A 446 -5.28 -1.06 11.39
N ASN A 447 -5.74 -0.54 12.55
CA ASN A 447 -7.16 -0.30 12.79
C ASN A 447 -7.59 1.17 12.88
N SER A 448 -6.67 2.13 13.08
CA SER A 448 -7.06 3.53 13.32
C SER A 448 -7.84 4.11 12.14
N LEU A 449 -7.33 3.94 10.92
CA LEU A 449 -7.96 4.49 9.72
C LEU A 449 -9.34 3.84 9.46
N LEU A 450 -9.48 2.54 9.71
CA LEU A 450 -10.76 1.84 9.59
C LEU A 450 -11.79 2.35 10.59
N GLY A 451 -11.37 2.64 11.82
CA GLY A 451 -12.22 3.23 12.84
C GLY A 451 -12.67 4.65 12.48
N LEU A 452 -11.78 5.46 11.89
CA LEU A 452 -12.09 6.82 11.42
C LEU A 452 -13.06 6.84 10.23
N ILE A 453 -12.91 5.91 9.30
CA ILE A 453 -13.78 5.79 8.12
C ILE A 453 -15.11 5.14 8.46
N ASN A 454 -15.08 4.13 9.32
CA ASN A 454 -16.22 3.35 9.78
C ASN A 454 -17.16 2.91 8.64
N ARG A 455 -16.57 2.50 7.51
CA ARG A 455 -17.26 2.03 6.32
C ARG A 455 -16.44 0.94 5.66
N ARG A 456 -17.09 -0.18 5.34
CA ARG A 456 -16.52 -1.33 4.66
C ARG A 456 -17.40 -1.69 3.48
N GLU A 457 -16.79 -1.79 2.30
CA GLU A 457 -17.45 -2.23 1.08
C GLU A 457 -16.96 -3.64 0.74
N LEU A 458 -17.89 -4.56 0.54
CA LEU A 458 -17.61 -5.91 0.08
C LEU A 458 -18.26 -6.11 -1.29
N ASP A 459 -17.41 -6.37 -2.28
CA ASP A 459 -17.76 -6.92 -3.58
C ASP A 459 -17.78 -8.45 -3.47
N GLY A 460 -18.93 -9.04 -3.76
CA GLY A 460 -19.07 -10.50 -3.79
C GLY A 460 -19.12 -11.00 -5.24
N SER A 461 -18.69 -12.24 -5.45
CA SER A 461 -19.08 -12.99 -6.63
C SER A 461 -19.77 -14.29 -6.22
N VAL A 462 -20.74 -14.73 -7.01
CA VAL A 462 -21.39 -16.04 -6.87
C VAL A 462 -21.03 -16.87 -8.08
N GLU A 463 -20.52 -18.07 -7.85
CA GLU A 463 -20.49 -19.08 -8.91
C GLU A 463 -21.90 -19.60 -9.14
N VAL A 464 -22.46 -19.29 -10.30
CA VAL A 464 -23.71 -19.81 -10.80
C VAL A 464 -23.42 -20.52 -12.12
N ASN A 465 -23.60 -21.84 -12.17
CA ASN A 465 -23.46 -22.65 -13.39
C ASN A 465 -22.12 -22.41 -14.14
N ASP A 466 -20.98 -22.58 -13.47
CA ASP A 466 -19.63 -22.34 -14.01
C ASP A 466 -19.38 -20.89 -14.52
N SER A 467 -20.22 -19.93 -14.10
CA SER A 467 -20.06 -18.51 -14.39
C SER A 467 -20.02 -17.68 -13.10
N CYS A 468 -19.23 -16.62 -13.09
CA CYS A 468 -19.03 -15.75 -11.94
C CYS A 468 -19.98 -14.56 -12.07
N GLU A 469 -21.08 -14.54 -11.30
CA GLU A 469 -21.99 -13.41 -11.23
C GLU A 469 -21.56 -12.44 -10.13
N TYR A 470 -21.50 -11.14 -10.44
CA TYR A 470 -21.12 -10.12 -9.48
C TYR A 470 -22.32 -9.80 -8.56
N ARG A 471 -22.12 -9.87 -7.24
CA ARG A 471 -23.11 -9.39 -6.27
C ARG A 471 -23.10 -7.86 -6.19
N PRO A 472 -24.23 -7.23 -5.88
CA PRO A 472 -24.24 -5.83 -5.47
C PRO A 472 -23.27 -5.60 -4.30
N VAL A 473 -22.57 -4.47 -4.32
CA VAL A 473 -21.67 -4.08 -3.23
C VAL A 473 -22.48 -3.94 -1.94
N VAL A 474 -22.09 -4.68 -0.91
CA VAL A 474 -22.68 -4.55 0.43
C VAL A 474 -21.84 -3.59 1.24
N ILE A 475 -22.50 -2.66 1.93
CA ILE A 475 -21.85 -1.60 2.71
C ILE A 475 -22.17 -1.83 4.19
N TYR A 476 -21.13 -1.90 5.01
CA TYR A 476 -21.22 -2.05 6.46
C TYR A 476 -20.51 -0.91 7.16
N THR A 477 -20.93 -0.58 8.38
CA THR A 477 -20.02 -0.03 9.39
C THR A 477 -18.99 -1.07 9.81
N MET A 478 -17.86 -0.67 10.40
CA MET A 478 -16.89 -1.65 10.89
C MET A 478 -17.47 -2.54 11.99
N SER A 479 -18.38 -2.02 12.81
CA SER A 479 -19.11 -2.82 13.80
C SER A 479 -20.04 -3.85 13.16
N GLU A 480 -20.78 -3.50 12.11
CA GLU A 480 -21.68 -4.46 11.44
C GLU A 480 -20.88 -5.53 10.70
N TYR A 481 -19.81 -5.14 10.00
CA TYR A 481 -18.92 -6.07 9.31
C TYR A 481 -18.37 -7.13 10.27
N ARG A 482 -17.92 -6.73 11.47
CA ARG A 482 -17.31 -7.62 12.48
C ARG A 482 -18.25 -8.63 13.12
N TYR A 483 -19.55 -8.54 12.82
CA TYR A 483 -20.58 -9.51 13.24
C TYR A 483 -21.40 -9.99 12.03
N SER A 484 -20.95 -9.72 10.81
CA SER A 484 -21.62 -10.21 9.59
C SER A 484 -21.28 -11.68 9.35
N THR A 485 -22.01 -12.30 8.42
CA THR A 485 -21.73 -13.67 7.95
C THR A 485 -20.68 -13.70 6.85
N ASP A 486 -20.14 -12.55 6.45
CA ASP A 486 -19.11 -12.48 5.42
C ASP A 486 -17.76 -12.93 5.98
N PHE A 487 -16.94 -13.48 5.09
CA PHE A 487 -15.60 -13.94 5.44
C PHE A 487 -14.73 -12.78 5.95
N ASN A 488 -14.12 -12.94 7.12
CA ASN A 488 -13.29 -11.90 7.71
C ASN A 488 -11.87 -11.90 7.14
N CYS A 489 -11.73 -11.42 5.91
CA CYS A 489 -10.44 -11.36 5.24
C CYS A 489 -9.46 -10.35 5.86
N HIS A 490 -9.91 -9.46 6.74
CA HIS A 490 -9.12 -8.33 7.24
C HIS A 490 -8.60 -8.54 8.67
N ASP A 491 -9.48 -8.73 9.66
CA ASP A 491 -9.06 -8.68 11.07
C ASP A 491 -8.17 -9.89 11.43
N TYR A 492 -8.25 -10.99 10.68
CA TYR A 492 -7.39 -12.16 10.82
C TYR A 492 -6.23 -12.19 9.80
N SER A 493 -6.00 -11.09 9.07
CA SER A 493 -4.97 -11.00 8.02
C SER A 493 -4.24 -9.67 8.04
N ASN A 494 -3.89 -9.18 9.22
CA ASN A 494 -3.12 -7.96 9.42
C ASN A 494 -1.95 -8.19 10.39
N HIS A 495 -1.07 -7.19 10.54
CA HIS A 495 0.17 -7.30 11.31
C HIS A 495 -0.09 -7.42 12.80
N PHE A 496 -1.11 -6.74 13.32
CA PHE A 496 -1.52 -6.91 14.70
C PHE A 496 -1.91 -8.37 14.99
N PHE A 497 -2.75 -8.97 14.13
CA PHE A 497 -3.19 -10.35 14.27
C PHE A 497 -2.01 -11.33 14.18
N GLU A 498 -1.16 -11.16 13.16
CA GLU A 498 0.08 -11.92 12.99
C GLU A 498 0.90 -11.92 14.28
N MET A 499 1.08 -10.73 14.86
CA MET A 499 1.91 -10.52 16.04
C MET A 499 1.28 -11.12 17.31
N ILE A 500 -0.02 -10.94 17.54
CA ILE A 500 -0.67 -11.48 18.74
C ILE A 500 -0.75 -13.01 18.73
N ASP A 501 -0.92 -13.64 17.56
CA ASP A 501 -0.82 -15.10 17.42
C ASP A 501 0.63 -15.59 17.56
N SER A 502 1.60 -14.75 17.20
CA SER A 502 3.02 -15.14 17.16
C SER A 502 3.75 -15.02 18.50
N LEU A 503 3.42 -14.02 19.32
CA LEU A 503 4.12 -13.75 20.59
C LEU A 503 3.70 -14.69 21.75
N GLY A 504 2.64 -15.49 21.55
CA GLY A 504 2.21 -16.55 22.45
C GLY A 504 1.21 -16.14 23.52
N VAL A 505 0.54 -17.15 24.08
CA VAL A 505 -0.69 -17.01 24.89
C VAL A 505 -0.55 -16.11 26.12
N ASN A 506 0.59 -16.16 26.82
CA ASN A 506 0.80 -15.31 28.01
C ASN A 506 0.88 -13.84 27.65
N THR A 507 1.50 -13.52 26.51
CA THR A 507 1.60 -12.15 25.99
C THR A 507 0.22 -11.67 25.56
N ALA A 508 -0.55 -12.50 24.85
CA ALA A 508 -1.92 -12.19 24.45
C ALA A 508 -2.83 -11.92 25.67
N ILE A 509 -2.81 -12.79 26.68
CA ILE A 509 -3.55 -12.60 27.94
C ILE A 509 -3.15 -11.28 28.62
N LYS A 510 -1.85 -10.99 28.70
CA LYS A 510 -1.36 -9.74 29.30
C LYS A 510 -1.86 -8.52 28.51
N TYR A 511 -1.77 -8.55 27.19
CA TYR A 511 -2.27 -7.50 26.30
C TYR A 511 -3.76 -7.24 26.54
N VAL A 512 -4.59 -8.28 26.56
CA VAL A 512 -6.04 -8.12 26.78
C VAL A 512 -6.36 -7.59 28.18
N LYS A 513 -5.59 -7.99 29.21
CA LYS A 513 -5.70 -7.39 30.55
C LYS A 513 -5.39 -5.90 30.54
N ASP A 514 -4.34 -5.49 29.84
CA ASP A 514 -3.94 -4.08 29.74
C ASP A 514 -4.94 -3.26 28.88
N VAL A 515 -5.55 -3.86 27.85
CA VAL A 515 -6.65 -3.26 27.08
C VAL A 515 -7.88 -3.01 27.97
N ARG A 516 -8.26 -4.00 28.79
CA ARG A 516 -9.42 -3.91 29.70
C ARG A 516 -9.18 -2.96 30.88
N LYS A 517 -7.92 -2.77 31.28
CA LYS A 517 -7.52 -1.94 32.42
C LYS A 517 -6.35 -1.02 32.04
N PRO A 518 -6.58 -0.02 31.16
CA PRO A 518 -5.52 0.86 30.68
C PRO A 518 -5.01 1.74 31.82
N LYS A 519 -3.69 1.79 32.00
CA LYS A 519 -3.07 2.45 33.16
C LYS A 519 -2.69 3.90 32.86
N SER A 520 -2.14 4.15 31.68
CA SER A 520 -1.63 5.46 31.27
C SER A 520 -2.56 6.17 30.28
N GLU A 521 -2.34 7.47 30.08
CA GLU A 521 -2.98 8.23 28.99
C GLU A 521 -2.63 7.62 27.63
N PHE A 522 -1.39 7.16 27.46
CA PHE A 522 -0.95 6.54 26.22
C PHE A 522 -1.71 5.24 25.93
N ASP A 523 -1.98 4.41 26.95
CA ASP A 523 -2.79 3.19 26.78
C ASP A 523 -4.22 3.51 26.34
N ARG A 524 -4.85 4.52 26.97
CA ARG A 524 -6.19 4.98 26.58
C ARG A 524 -6.21 5.53 25.17
N TYR A 525 -5.19 6.29 24.79
CA TYR A 525 -5.03 6.85 23.46
C TYR A 525 -4.93 5.75 22.37
N LEU A 526 -4.11 4.72 22.61
CA LEU A 526 -3.94 3.60 21.69
C LEU A 526 -5.22 2.77 21.60
N ASN A 527 -5.85 2.44 22.72
CA ASN A 527 -7.10 1.68 22.74
C ASN A 527 -8.22 2.36 21.94
N ALA A 528 -8.34 3.69 22.03
CA ALA A 528 -9.34 4.46 21.29
C ALA A 528 -9.17 4.43 19.76
N ARG A 529 -8.00 4.01 19.26
CA ARG A 529 -7.63 3.93 17.83
C ARG A 529 -7.40 2.50 17.37
N SER A 530 -7.73 1.52 18.20
CA SER A 530 -7.44 0.11 18.01
C SER A 530 -8.73 -0.70 17.94
N TYR A 531 -8.67 -1.90 17.38
CA TYR A 531 -9.73 -2.88 17.53
C TYR A 531 -9.59 -3.63 18.86
N THR A 532 -10.40 -3.22 19.85
CA THR A 532 -10.38 -3.76 21.21
C THR A 532 -11.61 -4.60 21.57
N GLY A 533 -12.30 -5.17 20.56
CA GLY A 533 -13.50 -5.98 20.76
C GLY A 533 -13.22 -7.23 21.60
N ASN A 534 -14.01 -7.45 22.65
CA ASN A 534 -13.78 -8.57 23.56
C ASN A 534 -13.96 -9.93 22.88
N ASP A 535 -14.94 -10.10 21.99
CA ASP A 535 -15.18 -11.37 21.30
C ASP A 535 -13.97 -11.79 20.47
N TYR A 536 -13.46 -10.90 19.61
CA TYR A 536 -12.26 -11.13 18.80
C TYR A 536 -11.02 -11.45 19.65
N LEU A 537 -10.78 -10.67 20.72
CA LEU A 537 -9.63 -10.88 21.59
C LEU A 537 -9.74 -12.18 22.41
N ASN A 538 -10.94 -12.53 22.85
CA ASN A 538 -11.23 -13.78 23.56
C ASN A 538 -11.08 -15.00 22.63
N ASP A 539 -11.54 -14.91 21.38
CA ASP A 539 -11.38 -15.97 20.37
C ASP A 539 -9.88 -16.26 20.11
N ILE A 540 -9.08 -15.22 19.93
CA ILE A 540 -7.62 -15.35 19.76
C ILE A 540 -6.98 -16.02 20.97
N ILE A 541 -7.24 -15.52 22.19
CA ILE A 541 -6.66 -16.11 23.41
C ILE A 541 -7.13 -17.54 23.60
N GLY A 542 -8.44 -17.79 23.47
CA GLY A 542 -9.04 -19.10 23.66
C GLY A 542 -8.46 -20.15 22.73
N THR A 543 -8.30 -19.80 21.46
CA THR A 543 -7.64 -20.65 20.45
C THR A 543 -6.17 -20.91 20.80
N GLN A 544 -5.44 -19.89 21.28
CA GLN A 544 -4.07 -20.09 21.75
C GLN A 544 -4.01 -20.94 23.03
N CYS A 545 -4.98 -20.85 23.93
CA CYS A 545 -5.10 -21.71 25.10
C CYS A 545 -5.30 -23.18 24.69
N LEU A 546 -6.16 -23.45 23.69
CA LEU A 546 -6.31 -24.78 23.09
C LEU A 546 -4.97 -25.30 22.55
N ARG A 547 -4.26 -24.48 21.75
CA ARG A 547 -2.92 -24.81 21.22
C ARG A 547 -1.90 -25.13 22.33
N ASN A 548 -2.06 -24.54 23.51
CA ASN A 548 -1.17 -24.73 24.66
C ASN A 548 -1.68 -25.77 25.67
N MET A 549 -2.75 -26.51 25.35
CA MET A 549 -3.39 -27.48 26.26
C MET A 549 -3.84 -26.85 27.61
N ARG A 550 -4.17 -25.56 27.62
CA ARG A 550 -4.67 -24.80 28.78
C ARG A 550 -6.20 -24.79 28.78
N TYR A 551 -6.82 -25.96 28.86
CA TYR A 551 -8.26 -26.10 28.57
C TYR A 551 -9.16 -25.34 29.55
N ALA A 552 -8.78 -25.24 30.83
CA ALA A 552 -9.57 -24.45 31.80
C ALA A 552 -9.67 -22.97 31.39
N GLU A 553 -8.56 -22.38 30.96
CA GLU A 553 -8.55 -21.01 30.46
C GLU A 553 -9.21 -20.91 29.08
N ALA A 554 -9.05 -21.91 28.21
CA ALA A 554 -9.77 -21.95 26.93
C ALA A 554 -11.29 -21.90 27.14
N VAL A 555 -11.83 -22.65 28.12
CA VAL A 555 -13.25 -22.60 28.50
C VAL A 555 -13.65 -21.21 28.99
N GLU A 556 -12.82 -20.55 29.80
CA GLU A 556 -13.08 -19.18 30.28
C GLU A 556 -13.17 -18.17 29.13
N TYR A 557 -12.16 -18.14 28.24
CA TYR A 557 -12.10 -17.15 27.16
C TYR A 557 -13.10 -17.45 26.05
N LEU A 558 -13.18 -18.69 25.56
CA LEU A 558 -14.12 -19.07 24.49
C LEU A 558 -15.57 -18.99 24.95
N GLY A 559 -15.85 -19.32 26.21
CA GLY A 559 -17.20 -19.20 26.78
C GLY A 559 -17.67 -17.74 26.93
N ALA A 560 -16.74 -16.78 26.85
CA ALA A 560 -17.05 -15.35 26.84
C ALA A 560 -17.21 -14.78 25.42
N VAL A 561 -17.07 -15.60 24.36
CA VAL A 561 -17.34 -15.20 22.97
C VAL A 561 -18.84 -15.30 22.71
N SER A 562 -19.45 -14.20 22.27
CA SER A 562 -20.89 -14.14 21.99
C SER A 562 -21.30 -15.04 20.83
N GLU A 563 -22.56 -15.52 20.85
CA GLU A 563 -23.11 -16.34 19.76
C GLU A 563 -23.16 -15.57 18.43
N ALA A 564 -23.39 -14.26 18.49
CA ALA A 564 -23.41 -13.39 17.31
C ALA A 564 -22.05 -13.37 16.59
N TYR A 565 -20.94 -13.38 17.33
CA TYR A 565 -19.61 -13.34 16.75
C TYR A 565 -19.17 -14.66 16.11
N LYS A 566 -19.73 -15.80 16.54
CA LYS A 566 -19.30 -17.13 16.07
C LYS A 566 -19.54 -17.35 14.57
N ASN A 567 -20.50 -16.66 13.98
CA ASN A 567 -20.73 -16.65 12.53
C ASN A 567 -19.64 -15.93 11.74
N HIS A 568 -18.80 -15.15 12.42
CA HIS A 568 -17.70 -14.38 11.87
C HIS A 568 -16.32 -15.00 12.18
N HIS A 569 -16.29 -16.24 12.70
CA HIS A 569 -15.05 -16.99 12.86
C HIS A 569 -14.39 -17.22 11.51
N ASN A 570 -13.07 -17.03 11.47
CA ASN A 570 -12.30 -17.15 10.24
C ASN A 570 -11.93 -18.60 9.86
N VAL A 571 -12.35 -19.59 10.66
CA VAL A 571 -12.14 -21.01 10.40
C VAL A 571 -13.40 -21.81 10.77
N TYR A 572 -13.52 -23.02 10.20
CA TYR A 572 -14.62 -23.93 10.45
C TYR A 572 -14.13 -25.33 10.84
N MET A 573 -15.02 -26.13 11.45
CA MET A 573 -14.77 -27.54 11.79
C MET A 573 -15.70 -28.44 10.97
N LYS A 574 -15.13 -29.45 10.30
CA LYS A 574 -15.86 -30.41 9.46
C LYS A 574 -16.00 -31.79 10.09
N TYR A 575 -15.04 -32.19 10.92
CA TYR A 575 -14.92 -33.56 11.42
C TYR A 575 -14.99 -33.62 12.94
N ASP A 576 -15.39 -34.78 13.46
CA ASP A 576 -15.39 -35.07 14.90
C ASP A 576 -13.95 -35.16 15.42
N PRO A 577 -13.53 -34.29 16.35
CA PRO A 577 -12.18 -34.32 16.89
C PRO A 577 -11.89 -35.56 17.73
N PHE A 578 -12.89 -36.27 18.25
CA PHE A 578 -12.70 -37.50 19.05
C PHE A 578 -12.89 -38.79 18.23
N GLY A 579 -13.14 -38.67 16.93
CA GLY A 579 -13.25 -39.80 16.02
C GLY A 579 -11.90 -40.43 15.67
N VAL A 580 -11.82 -41.76 15.69
CA VAL A 580 -10.67 -42.52 15.16
C VAL A 580 -10.54 -42.31 13.63
N LYS A 581 -11.68 -42.18 12.94
CA LYS A 581 -11.78 -41.88 11.50
C LYS A 581 -12.37 -40.48 11.30
N ARG A 582 -12.12 -39.88 10.12
CA ARG A 582 -12.72 -38.62 9.68
C ARG A 582 -14.23 -38.79 9.50
N THR A 583 -14.99 -38.63 10.57
CA THR A 583 -16.45 -38.65 10.56
C THR A 583 -16.95 -37.22 10.56
N ALA A 584 -17.79 -36.85 9.59
CA ALA A 584 -18.35 -35.51 9.52
C ALA A 584 -19.33 -35.24 10.67
N ILE A 585 -19.27 -34.05 11.26
CA ILE A 585 -20.25 -33.59 12.25
C ILE A 585 -21.48 -33.01 11.54
N ARG A 586 -22.67 -33.27 12.09
CA ARG A 586 -23.95 -32.80 11.50
C ARG A 586 -24.34 -31.38 11.90
N VAL A 587 -23.73 -30.82 12.94
CA VAL A 587 -24.11 -29.51 13.50
C VAL A 587 -22.88 -28.60 13.56
N LYS A 588 -22.99 -27.39 13.03
CA LYS A 588 -22.02 -26.31 13.22
C LYS A 588 -22.25 -25.70 14.61
N THR A 589 -21.75 -26.35 15.66
CA THR A 589 -21.81 -25.84 17.04
C THR A 589 -20.64 -24.90 17.35
N ASP A 590 -20.58 -24.41 18.59
CA ASP A 590 -19.43 -23.72 19.18
C ASP A 590 -18.23 -24.67 19.34
N PHE A 591 -17.68 -25.07 18.20
CA PHE A 591 -16.77 -26.21 18.09
C PHE A 591 -15.50 -26.05 18.94
N ARG A 592 -14.99 -24.82 19.11
CA ARG A 592 -13.81 -24.55 19.96
C ARG A 592 -14.15 -24.67 21.44
N TYR A 593 -15.26 -24.09 21.88
CA TYR A 593 -15.68 -24.14 23.28
C TYR A 593 -16.06 -25.56 23.70
N ASP A 594 -16.84 -26.25 22.87
CA ASP A 594 -17.27 -27.64 23.11
C ASP A 594 -16.04 -28.56 23.23
N PHE A 595 -15.08 -28.42 22.31
CA PHE A 595 -13.82 -29.14 22.37
C PHE A 595 -13.02 -28.82 23.65
N ALA A 596 -12.92 -27.54 24.03
CA ALA A 596 -12.24 -27.14 25.27
C ALA A 596 -12.85 -27.80 26.51
N ARG A 597 -14.19 -27.83 26.59
CA ARG A 597 -14.91 -28.46 27.70
C ARG A 597 -14.69 -29.96 27.74
N GLU A 598 -14.74 -30.63 26.60
CA GLU A 598 -14.55 -32.08 26.54
C GLU A 598 -13.11 -32.45 26.92
N MET A 599 -12.10 -31.75 26.39
CA MET A 599 -10.71 -31.97 26.77
C MET A 599 -10.47 -31.74 28.26
N LEU A 600 -11.03 -30.67 28.85
CA LEU A 600 -10.94 -30.40 30.29
C LEU A 600 -11.59 -31.52 31.13
N SER A 601 -12.77 -31.98 30.70
CA SER A 601 -13.50 -33.06 31.37
C SER A 601 -12.71 -34.38 31.32
N LEU A 602 -12.07 -34.68 30.18
CA LEU A 602 -11.19 -35.83 30.04
C LEU A 602 -9.96 -35.73 30.95
N GLU A 603 -9.31 -34.57 31.05
CA GLU A 603 -8.17 -34.39 31.97
C GLU A 603 -8.55 -34.63 33.44
N GLN A 604 -9.71 -34.12 33.85
CA GLN A 604 -10.21 -34.32 35.21
C GLN A 604 -10.58 -35.79 35.45
N SER A 605 -11.24 -36.42 34.49
CA SER A 605 -11.65 -37.82 34.57
C SER A 605 -10.45 -38.77 34.63
N ILE A 606 -9.39 -38.53 33.85
CA ILE A 606 -8.14 -39.31 33.90
C ILE A 606 -7.47 -39.21 35.28
N LYS A 607 -7.48 -38.02 35.90
CA LYS A 607 -6.91 -37.81 37.23
C LYS A 607 -7.69 -38.53 38.32
N LEU A 608 -9.02 -38.49 38.26
CA LEU A 608 -9.91 -39.05 39.28
C LEU A 608 -10.12 -40.56 39.16
N THR A 609 -9.98 -41.12 37.95
CA THR A 609 -10.22 -42.56 37.72
C THR A 609 -9.06 -43.40 38.26
N THR A 610 -9.41 -44.38 39.10
CA THR A 610 -8.49 -45.38 39.66
C THR A 610 -8.54 -46.72 38.92
N ASP A 611 -9.68 -47.07 38.34
CA ASP A 611 -9.82 -48.29 37.53
C ASP A 611 -8.89 -48.24 36.30
N PRO A 612 -7.94 -49.19 36.17
CA PRO A 612 -6.91 -49.14 35.14
C PRO A 612 -7.48 -49.16 33.71
N ASN A 613 -8.50 -49.99 33.47
CA ASN A 613 -9.07 -50.18 32.14
C ASN A 613 -9.86 -48.95 31.68
N ARG A 614 -10.71 -48.40 32.54
CA ARG A 614 -11.43 -47.16 32.28
C ARG A 614 -10.49 -45.98 32.10
N LYS A 615 -9.43 -45.92 32.92
CA LYS A 615 -8.40 -44.89 32.81
C LYS A 615 -7.67 -44.94 31.47
N ALA A 616 -7.30 -46.15 31.01
CA ALA A 616 -6.67 -46.35 29.71
C ALA A 616 -7.56 -45.86 28.56
N GLN A 617 -8.86 -46.20 28.55
CA GLN A 617 -9.81 -45.72 27.54
C GLN A 617 -9.92 -44.19 27.51
N LEU A 618 -9.96 -43.54 28.68
CA LEU A 618 -10.01 -42.07 28.78
C LEU A 618 -8.73 -41.42 28.24
N MET A 619 -7.56 -42.01 28.53
CA MET A 619 -6.27 -41.55 27.99
C MET A 619 -6.23 -41.64 26.46
N VAL A 620 -6.72 -42.74 25.89
CA VAL A 620 -6.79 -42.93 24.43
C VAL A 620 -7.73 -41.91 23.79
N LYS A 621 -8.92 -41.70 24.35
CA LYS A 621 -9.87 -40.69 23.84
C LYS A 621 -9.27 -39.28 23.87
N TYR A 622 -8.60 -38.90 24.96
CA TYR A 622 -7.89 -37.63 25.05
C TYR A 622 -6.78 -37.52 24.00
N ALA A 623 -5.99 -38.59 23.81
CA ALA A 623 -4.90 -38.62 22.84
C ALA A 623 -5.41 -38.45 21.40
N ILE A 624 -6.53 -39.07 21.05
CA ILE A 624 -7.21 -38.89 19.75
C ILE A 624 -7.64 -37.43 19.56
N GLY A 625 -8.33 -36.86 20.55
CA GLY A 625 -8.77 -35.45 20.53
C GLY A 625 -7.61 -34.48 20.31
N LEU A 626 -6.54 -34.64 21.10
CA LEU A 626 -5.34 -33.81 20.99
C LEU A 626 -4.67 -33.95 19.62
N ARG A 627 -4.47 -35.16 19.12
CA ARG A 627 -3.89 -35.40 17.78
C ARG A 627 -4.71 -34.69 16.70
N ASN A 628 -6.02 -34.96 16.66
CA ASN A 628 -6.90 -34.47 15.61
C ASN A 628 -7.00 -32.93 15.62
N SER A 629 -6.90 -32.29 16.79
CA SER A 629 -6.90 -30.82 16.92
C SER A 629 -5.70 -30.12 16.28
N PHE A 630 -4.64 -30.88 15.95
CA PHE A 630 -3.48 -30.44 15.17
C PHE A 630 -3.45 -31.09 13.78
N ASP A 631 -4.38 -31.97 13.41
CA ASP A 631 -4.41 -32.64 12.11
C ASP A 631 -5.58 -32.12 11.25
N PHE A 632 -6.57 -32.96 10.96
CA PHE A 632 -7.73 -32.61 10.14
C PHE A 632 -8.75 -31.72 10.85
N CYS A 633 -8.59 -31.46 12.16
CA CYS A 633 -9.35 -30.46 12.92
C CYS A 633 -8.47 -29.28 13.38
N TRP A 634 -7.43 -28.94 12.61
CA TRP A 634 -6.46 -27.87 12.91
C TRP A 634 -7.10 -26.52 13.29
N GLY A 635 -8.27 -26.17 12.74
CA GLY A 635 -9.00 -24.93 13.06
C GLY A 635 -9.39 -24.77 14.54
N LEU A 636 -9.32 -25.85 15.33
CA LEU A 636 -9.49 -25.80 16.79
C LEU A 636 -8.34 -25.07 17.49
N THR A 637 -7.12 -25.22 16.99
CA THR A 637 -5.92 -24.70 17.66
C THR A 637 -5.26 -23.57 16.88
N GLN A 638 -5.72 -23.29 15.66
CA GLN A 638 -5.00 -22.47 14.70
C GLN A 638 -5.92 -21.68 13.77
N TYR A 639 -5.29 -20.72 13.07
CA TYR A 639 -5.89 -19.88 12.03
C TYR A 639 -5.23 -20.07 10.65
N TYR A 640 -4.26 -20.99 10.55
CA TYR A 640 -3.52 -21.28 9.32
C TYR A 640 -2.91 -22.69 9.44
N LYS A 641 -2.80 -23.42 8.33
CA LYS A 641 -2.08 -24.70 8.23
C LYS A 641 -1.14 -24.65 7.02
N GLY A 642 0.18 -24.74 7.25
CA GLY A 642 1.18 -24.81 6.18
C GLY A 642 2.60 -24.46 6.64
N VAL A 643 3.54 -24.42 5.68
CA VAL A 643 4.98 -24.23 5.94
C VAL A 643 5.44 -22.77 5.89
N ASN A 644 4.63 -21.87 5.31
CA ASN A 644 4.94 -20.46 5.15
C ASN A 644 3.85 -19.57 5.77
N TYR A 645 3.85 -19.38 7.09
CA TYR A 645 3.05 -18.29 7.65
C TYR A 645 3.67 -16.94 7.27
N TRP A 646 2.85 -16.00 6.80
CA TRP A 646 3.27 -14.63 6.49
C TRP A 646 3.80 -13.97 7.77
N GLY A 647 5.12 -13.88 7.92
CA GLY A 647 5.79 -13.21 9.03
C GLY A 647 6.37 -11.89 8.57
N GLN A 648 5.68 -10.77 8.80
CA GLN A 648 6.12 -9.42 8.42
C GLN A 648 6.58 -8.61 9.64
N VAL A 649 6.08 -8.92 10.85
CA VAL A 649 6.59 -8.35 12.12
C VAL A 649 7.26 -9.39 13.00
N CYS A 650 6.84 -10.66 12.91
CA CYS A 650 7.43 -11.80 13.59
C CYS A 650 8.10 -12.75 12.58
N GLU A 651 9.03 -13.60 13.03
CA GLU A 651 9.69 -14.57 12.15
C GLU A 651 8.69 -15.52 11.48
N LYS A 652 8.97 -15.91 10.21
CA LYS A 652 8.17 -16.88 9.45
C LYS A 652 7.97 -18.17 10.26
N ARG A 653 6.71 -18.62 10.40
CA ARG A 653 6.37 -19.87 11.09
C ARG A 653 6.17 -21.01 10.10
N ASP A 654 6.92 -22.09 10.32
CA ASP A 654 6.63 -23.43 9.81
C ASP A 654 5.85 -24.18 10.88
N TRP A 655 4.55 -24.34 10.65
CA TRP A 655 3.67 -24.99 11.62
C TRP A 655 4.05 -26.46 11.88
N SER A 656 4.52 -27.18 10.86
CA SER A 656 4.89 -28.59 11.01
C SER A 656 6.04 -28.81 12.01
N LYS A 657 6.84 -27.76 12.22
CA LYS A 657 8.01 -27.72 13.11
C LYS A 657 7.78 -26.87 14.36
N ASP A 658 6.58 -26.34 14.57
CA ASP A 658 6.34 -25.47 15.71
C ASP A 658 6.39 -26.26 17.04
N LYS A 659 6.85 -25.58 18.09
CA LYS A 659 7.07 -26.18 19.42
C LYS A 659 5.81 -26.73 20.08
N TYR A 660 4.65 -26.15 19.79
CA TYR A 660 3.36 -26.58 20.36
C TYR A 660 2.89 -27.87 19.69
N THR A 661 3.03 -27.95 18.36
CA THR A 661 2.77 -29.17 17.61
C THR A 661 3.68 -30.32 18.07
N ILE A 662 4.97 -30.04 18.29
CA ILE A 662 5.91 -31.04 18.84
C ILE A 662 5.51 -31.47 20.26
N ALA A 663 5.14 -30.53 21.14
CA ALA A 663 4.69 -30.82 22.49
C ALA A 663 3.42 -31.69 22.52
N ALA A 664 2.45 -31.38 21.66
CA ALA A 664 1.23 -32.17 21.51
C ALA A 664 1.54 -33.60 21.04
N LYS A 665 2.39 -33.76 20.01
CA LYS A 665 2.83 -35.09 19.52
C LYS A 665 3.49 -35.92 20.63
N ASN A 666 4.37 -35.31 21.42
CA ASN A 666 5.03 -36.01 22.53
C ASN A 666 4.04 -36.41 23.62
N LYS A 667 3.06 -35.55 23.93
CA LYS A 667 2.01 -35.85 24.91
C LYS A 667 1.11 -36.99 24.47
N VAL A 668 0.72 -37.02 23.19
CA VAL A 668 -0.06 -38.11 22.58
C VAL A 668 0.70 -39.44 22.73
N LYS A 669 1.99 -39.49 22.36
CA LYS A 669 2.84 -40.68 22.50
C LYS A 669 2.87 -41.20 23.94
N GLN A 670 3.11 -40.30 24.90
CA GLN A 670 3.17 -40.66 26.33
C GLN A 670 1.84 -41.22 26.85
N LEU A 671 0.72 -40.61 26.47
CA LEU A 671 -0.60 -41.05 26.91
C LEU A 671 -0.98 -42.41 26.31
N VAL A 672 -0.68 -42.63 25.04
CA VAL A 672 -0.93 -43.92 24.37
C VAL A 672 -0.08 -45.02 25.01
N GLN A 673 1.21 -44.78 25.24
CA GLN A 673 2.08 -45.76 25.89
C GLN A 673 1.56 -46.11 27.29
N LEU A 674 1.27 -45.10 28.11
CA LEU A 674 0.75 -45.31 29.46
C LEU A 674 -0.58 -46.05 29.45
N ALA A 675 -1.48 -45.76 28.52
CA ALA A 675 -2.75 -46.48 28.39
C ALA A 675 -2.54 -47.97 28.10
N CYS A 676 -1.61 -48.31 27.20
CA CYS A 676 -1.26 -49.69 26.88
C CYS A 676 -0.54 -50.41 28.04
N ASP A 677 0.22 -49.68 28.87
CA ASP A 677 0.96 -50.28 29.98
C ASP A 677 0.07 -50.61 31.18
N ILE A 678 -1.00 -49.82 31.41
CA ILE A 678 -1.87 -49.98 32.58
C ILE A 678 -3.09 -50.85 32.33
N VAL A 679 -3.45 -51.13 31.07
CA VAL A 679 -4.62 -51.95 30.76
C VAL A 679 -4.41 -53.39 31.24
N THR A 680 -5.44 -53.97 31.84
CA THR A 680 -5.39 -55.30 32.48
C THR A 680 -6.39 -56.28 31.89
N ASP A 681 -7.45 -55.78 31.25
CA ASP A 681 -8.45 -56.60 30.56
C ASP A 681 -8.09 -56.78 29.08
N ASP A 682 -8.04 -58.03 28.63
CA ASP A 682 -7.62 -58.39 27.28
C ASP A 682 -8.54 -57.85 26.19
N GLU A 683 -9.86 -57.81 26.42
CA GLU A 683 -10.82 -57.31 25.43
C GLU A 683 -10.70 -55.78 25.28
N ILE A 684 -10.52 -55.08 26.40
CA ILE A 684 -10.27 -53.64 26.41
C ILE A 684 -8.91 -53.32 25.78
N ALA A 685 -7.87 -54.11 26.06
CA ALA A 685 -6.58 -53.99 25.41
C ALA A 685 -6.70 -54.17 23.89
N ALA A 686 -7.41 -55.21 23.44
CA ALA A 686 -7.67 -55.47 22.03
C ALA A 686 -8.45 -54.32 21.35
N SER A 687 -9.46 -53.76 22.03
CA SER A 687 -10.20 -52.58 21.55
C SER A 687 -9.30 -51.35 21.42
N ILE A 688 -8.44 -51.07 22.41
CA ILE A 688 -7.50 -49.95 22.35
C ILE A 688 -6.55 -50.14 21.17
N TYR A 689 -5.94 -51.31 21.04
CA TYR A 689 -5.05 -51.58 19.91
C TYR A 689 -5.78 -51.54 18.57
N TYR A 690 -7.08 -51.86 18.52
CA TYR A 690 -7.89 -51.72 17.32
C TYR A 690 -8.04 -50.27 16.91
N ASP A 691 -8.35 -49.38 17.85
CA ASP A 691 -8.43 -47.93 17.61
C ASP A 691 -7.08 -47.35 17.19
N LEU A 692 -5.98 -47.88 17.76
CA LEU A 692 -4.60 -47.54 17.38
C LEU A 692 -4.17 -48.13 16.02
N CYS A 693 -5.01 -48.95 15.36
CA CYS A 693 -4.71 -49.68 14.13
C CYS A 693 -3.53 -50.68 14.25
N ASN A 694 -3.32 -51.23 15.44
CA ASN A 694 -2.29 -52.24 15.74
C ASN A 694 -2.85 -53.67 15.57
N PHE A 695 -3.23 -54.01 14.34
CA PHE A 695 -3.94 -55.25 14.04
C PHE A 695 -3.09 -56.52 14.23
N LYS A 696 -1.79 -56.46 13.98
CA LYS A 696 -0.88 -57.60 14.21
C LYS A 696 -0.69 -57.86 15.71
N THR A 697 -0.55 -56.80 16.51
CA THR A 697 -0.50 -56.88 17.97
C THR A 697 -1.77 -57.53 18.52
N ILE A 698 -2.95 -57.14 18.03
CA ILE A 698 -4.24 -57.74 18.43
C ILE A 698 -4.26 -59.24 18.10
N ALA A 699 -3.95 -59.61 16.87
CA ALA A 699 -4.03 -61.01 16.44
C ALA A 699 -3.03 -61.94 17.15
N ASN A 700 -1.86 -61.41 17.53
CA ASN A 700 -0.83 -62.19 18.20
C ASN A 700 -1.07 -62.29 19.72
N ASN A 701 -1.37 -61.16 20.36
CA ASN A 701 -1.38 -61.07 21.81
C ASN A 701 -2.78 -61.27 22.41
N TYR A 702 -3.83 -60.99 21.64
CA TYR A 702 -5.23 -61.05 22.09
C TYR A 702 -6.14 -61.87 21.15
N PRO A 703 -5.73 -63.07 20.68
CA PRO A 703 -6.44 -63.80 19.61
C PRO A 703 -7.85 -64.27 19.98
N ASN A 704 -8.14 -64.40 21.28
CA ASN A 704 -9.39 -64.97 21.79
C ASN A 704 -10.48 -63.92 22.07
N THR A 705 -10.13 -62.63 21.96
CA THR A 705 -11.06 -61.49 22.12
C THR A 705 -11.99 -61.36 20.91
N GLU A 706 -13.09 -60.65 21.04
CA GLU A 706 -13.98 -60.36 19.91
C GLU A 706 -13.26 -59.56 18.83
N PHE A 707 -12.45 -58.56 19.22
CA PHE A 707 -11.57 -57.84 18.29
C PHE A 707 -10.48 -58.74 17.67
N GLY A 708 -9.91 -59.67 18.43
CA GLY A 708 -8.97 -60.68 17.97
C GLY A 708 -9.54 -61.54 16.85
N LYS A 709 -10.74 -62.09 17.07
CA LYS A 709 -11.47 -62.88 16.08
C LYS A 709 -11.83 -62.03 14.86
N LEU A 710 -12.30 -60.79 15.07
CA LEU A 710 -12.67 -59.86 14.00
C LEU A 710 -11.48 -59.56 13.07
N VAL A 711 -10.32 -59.25 13.64
CA VAL A 711 -9.12 -58.91 12.88
C VAL A 711 -8.59 -60.13 12.11
N ARG A 712 -8.51 -61.29 12.76
CA ARG A 712 -8.08 -62.55 12.12
C ARG A 712 -9.04 -63.02 11.02
N GLY A 713 -10.33 -62.70 11.13
CA GLY A 713 -11.33 -63.04 10.13
C GLY A 713 -11.38 -62.13 8.90
N LYS A 714 -10.60 -61.05 8.86
CA LYS A 714 -10.69 -60.02 7.79
C LYS A 714 -9.46 -59.89 6.90
N CYS A 715 -8.29 -60.38 7.30
CA CYS A 715 -7.06 -60.23 6.52
C CYS A 715 -6.02 -61.29 6.91
N ASP A 716 -5.37 -61.91 5.92
CA ASP A 716 -4.30 -62.89 6.14
C ASP A 716 -2.90 -62.24 6.29
N ASN A 717 -2.76 -60.95 5.97
CA ASN A 717 -1.51 -60.20 6.06
C ASN A 717 -1.65 -58.98 6.98
N LEU A 718 -1.51 -59.23 8.29
CA LEU A 718 -1.73 -58.23 9.33
C LEU A 718 -0.46 -57.40 9.62
N TYR A 719 -0.63 -56.09 9.70
CA TYR A 719 0.41 -55.14 10.09
C TYR A 719 -0.08 -54.24 11.23
N ASP A 720 0.85 -53.82 12.07
CA ASP A 720 0.62 -52.73 13.03
C ASP A 720 0.92 -51.41 12.34
N TYR A 721 -0.13 -50.63 12.07
CA TYR A 721 0.01 -49.32 11.48
C TYR A 721 0.30 -48.30 12.57
N GLN A 722 1.55 -48.29 13.07
CA GLN A 722 2.00 -47.34 14.10
C GLN A 722 1.88 -45.85 13.68
N GLU A 723 1.53 -45.58 12.43
CA GLU A 723 1.54 -44.23 11.87
C GLU A 723 0.26 -43.43 12.10
N LYS A 724 -0.94 -44.02 12.18
CA LYS A 724 -2.18 -43.20 12.15
C LYS A 724 -2.47 -42.42 13.43
N ILE A 725 -1.94 -42.82 14.59
CA ILE A 725 -2.13 -42.09 15.86
C ILE A 725 -0.90 -41.25 16.23
N LEU A 726 0.27 -41.60 15.70
CA LEU A 726 1.54 -40.97 16.05
C LEU A 726 2.07 -40.01 14.98
N THR A 727 1.49 -40.01 13.77
CA THR A 727 1.85 -39.10 12.67
C THR A 727 0.66 -38.18 12.34
N LEU A 728 0.91 -36.87 12.23
CA LEU A 728 -0.02 -35.92 11.63
C LEU A 728 0.25 -36.00 10.12
N SER A 729 -0.60 -36.67 9.34
CA SER A 729 -0.35 -36.83 7.90
C SER A 729 -0.68 -35.53 7.15
N SER A 730 0.28 -35.01 6.39
CA SER A 730 0.11 -33.86 5.50
C SER A 730 -0.46 -34.21 4.13
N GLU A 731 -0.99 -35.43 3.95
CA GLU A 731 -1.43 -35.94 2.65
C GLU A 731 -2.97 -36.00 2.60
N ASP A 732 -3.51 -35.61 1.44
CA ASP A 732 -4.92 -35.45 1.04
C ASP A 732 -5.68 -34.20 1.55
N ASP A 733 -5.42 -33.07 0.89
CA ASP A 733 -6.31 -31.89 0.83
C ASP A 733 -6.68 -31.53 -0.64
N SER A 734 -6.63 -32.47 -1.59
CA SER A 734 -6.91 -32.24 -3.04
C SER A 734 -8.38 -32.35 -3.46
N ALA A 735 -9.33 -32.18 -2.54
CA ALA A 735 -10.76 -32.20 -2.88
C ALA A 735 -11.59 -31.32 -1.94
N VAL A 736 -11.70 -30.02 -2.25
CA VAL A 736 -12.94 -29.28 -2.57
C VAL A 736 -12.54 -27.99 -3.27
#